data_AF-A0A643BUU7-F1
#
_entry.id   AF-A0A643BUU7-F1
#
_cell.length_a   1.000
_cell.length_b   1.000
_cell.length_c   1.000
_cell.angle_alpha   90.00
_cell.angle_beta   90.00
_cell.angle_gamma   90.00
#
_symmetry.space_group_name_H-M   'P 1'
#
loop_
_entity.id
_entity.type
_entity.pdbx_description
1 polymer ?
#
loop_
_entity_poly.entity_id
_entity_poly.type
_entity_poly.pdbx_seq_one_letter_code
_entity_poly.pdbx_strand_id
1 'polypeptide(L)'
;EVDIVVAPCQGLRPTVDVLGDLVNDFLPVITYALHKDELSERDEQELQEIRKYFSFPVFFFKVPKLGSEIISSSTRRMENERSPLHRQLTDLGYLSSSHCNCGTPSQDTKAQSMLVEQSEKLRHLNTFSHQVLQTHLVDAAKALNLVHCHCLDIFINQAFDMQRDLQITPKRLEYTRKKENELYESLMNIANRKQEEMKDMIVETLNTMKEELLDDAADMEFKDVIVPENGEPVGTREIKCCIRQIQELIISRLNQAVANKLISSVDYLRESFVGTLERCLQSLEKSQDVSVHITSNYLKQILNAAYHVEVTFHSGSSVTRMLWEQIKQIIQRITWVSPPAITLEWKRKVAQEAIESLSASKLAKSICSQFRTRLNSSHEAFAASLRQLEAGHSGRLEKTEDLWLKVRKDHAPRLARLSLESRSLQDVLLHRKPKLGQELGRGQYGVVYLCDNWGGHFPCALKSVVPPDEKHWNDLALEFHYMRSLPKHERLVDLHGSVIDYNYGGGSSIAVLLIMERLHRDLYSGLKAGLTLETRLQIALDVVEGIRFLHSQGLVHRDIKLKNVLLDKQNRAKITDLGFCKPEAMMSGSIVGTPIHMAPELFTGKYDNSVDVYAFGILFWYICSGSVKLPEAFERCASKDHLWNNVRRGARPERLPVFDEECWQLMEACWDGDPSQRPLLGIVQPMLQGIMDRLCKSHSERPNRGLDDST
;
A
#
# COMPACT_ATOMS: atom_id res chain seq x y z
N GLU A 1 34.73 -4.47 35.88
CA GLU A 1 35.25 -5.47 36.85
C GLU A 1 34.99 -6.86 36.27
N VAL A 2 35.83 -7.85 36.58
CA VAL A 2 35.63 -9.24 36.14
C VAL A 2 35.44 -10.07 37.39
N ASP A 3 34.23 -10.59 37.58
CA ASP A 3 33.93 -11.46 38.71
C ASP A 3 34.34 -12.89 38.34
N ILE A 4 35.38 -13.38 39.00
CA ILE A 4 35.85 -14.75 38.84
C ILE A 4 35.08 -15.61 39.84
N VAL A 5 34.09 -16.34 39.35
CA VAL A 5 33.39 -17.35 40.15
C VAL A 5 34.07 -18.69 39.93
N VAL A 6 34.65 -19.22 41.01
CA VAL A 6 35.06 -20.62 41.06
C VAL A 6 33.86 -21.40 41.58
N ALA A 7 33.18 -22.13 40.69
CA ALA A 7 32.13 -23.04 41.12
C ALA A 7 32.70 -24.01 42.19
N PRO A 8 31.98 -24.25 43.30
CA PRO A 8 32.54 -24.94 44.45
C PRO A 8 32.96 -26.38 44.11
N CYS A 9 33.96 -26.89 44.82
CA CYS A 9 34.36 -28.30 44.79
C CYS A 9 33.13 -29.22 44.85
N GLN A 10 33.14 -30.24 43.99
CA GLN A 10 32.11 -31.25 43.82
C GLN A 10 31.48 -31.68 45.16
N GLY A 11 30.19 -31.38 45.37
CA GLY A 11 29.38 -31.90 46.50
C GLY A 11 28.54 -30.90 47.30
N LEU A 12 28.70 -29.58 47.12
CA LEU A 12 27.94 -28.56 47.89
C LEU A 12 26.67 -28.07 47.17
N ARG A 13 26.72 -27.90 45.85
CA ARG A 13 25.58 -27.46 45.02
C ARG A 13 25.78 -27.91 43.56
N PRO A 14 24.73 -28.34 42.83
CA PRO A 14 24.84 -28.67 41.41
C PRO A 14 25.33 -27.48 40.56
N THR A 15 26.22 -27.72 39.60
CA THR A 15 26.77 -26.69 38.71
C THR A 15 25.70 -25.99 37.88
N VAL A 16 24.64 -26.72 37.50
CA VAL A 16 23.49 -26.16 36.77
C VAL A 16 22.79 -25.08 37.60
N ASP A 17 22.62 -25.28 38.91
CA ASP A 17 21.97 -24.31 39.79
C ASP A 17 22.85 -23.07 39.98
N VAL A 18 24.17 -23.27 40.11
CA VAL A 18 25.13 -22.16 40.22
C VAL A 18 25.15 -21.33 38.94
N LEU A 19 25.21 -21.97 37.77
CA LEU A 19 25.12 -21.27 36.49
C LEU A 19 23.78 -20.58 36.33
N GLY A 20 22.68 -21.22 36.72
CA GLY A 20 21.33 -20.66 36.64
C GLY A 20 21.15 -19.35 37.42
N ASP A 21 21.75 -19.25 38.60
CA ASP A 21 21.75 -18.01 39.38
C ASP A 21 22.57 -16.90 38.69
N LEU A 22 23.72 -17.24 38.11
CA LEU A 22 24.68 -16.27 37.58
C LEU A 22 24.31 -15.72 36.20
N VAL A 23 23.74 -16.53 35.31
CA VAL A 23 23.53 -16.15 33.90
C VAL A 23 22.51 -15.03 33.70
N ASN A 24 21.72 -14.71 34.73
CA ASN A 24 20.80 -13.57 34.68
C ASN A 24 21.52 -12.23 34.85
N ASP A 25 22.62 -12.20 35.60
CA ASP A 25 23.34 -10.98 35.97
C ASP A 25 24.69 -10.85 35.24
N PHE A 26 25.24 -11.96 34.73
CA PHE A 26 26.57 -12.01 34.11
C PHE A 26 26.56 -12.68 32.73
N LEU A 27 27.41 -12.18 31.83
CA LEU A 27 27.74 -12.84 30.55
C LEU A 27 28.82 -13.91 30.80
N PRO A 28 28.49 -15.20 30.75
CA PRO A 28 29.42 -16.24 31.19
C PRO A 28 30.51 -16.52 30.16
N VAL A 29 31.76 -16.54 30.61
CA VAL A 29 32.86 -17.21 29.90
C VAL A 29 33.24 -18.44 30.70
N ILE A 30 32.85 -19.61 30.22
CA ILE A 30 33.01 -20.85 30.98
C ILE A 30 34.36 -21.48 30.65
N THR A 31 35.14 -21.72 31.70
CA THR A 31 36.35 -22.53 31.64
C THR A 31 36.12 -23.82 32.43
N TYR A 32 36.46 -24.96 31.84
CA TYR A 32 36.28 -26.27 32.47
C TYR A 32 37.63 -26.99 32.51
N ALA A 33 38.17 -27.19 33.72
CA ALA A 33 39.49 -27.78 33.93
C ALA A 33 39.41 -29.30 34.07
N LEU A 34 40.24 -30.03 33.32
CA LEU A 34 40.24 -31.49 33.26
C LEU A 34 41.59 -32.04 33.72
N HIS A 35 41.59 -32.93 34.71
CA HIS A 35 42.81 -33.49 35.30
C HIS A 35 43.23 -34.84 34.69
N LYS A 36 42.37 -35.46 33.88
CA LYS A 36 42.53 -36.83 33.36
C LYS A 36 42.53 -36.85 31.82
N ASP A 37 42.96 -37.98 31.27
CA ASP A 37 43.02 -38.22 29.82
C ASP A 37 41.65 -38.59 29.22
N GLU A 38 40.66 -38.88 30.07
CA GLU A 38 39.27 -39.25 29.75
C GLU A 38 38.30 -38.58 30.76
N LEU A 39 37.06 -38.31 30.33
CA LEU A 39 35.97 -37.88 31.21
C LEU A 39 35.52 -39.06 32.09
N SER A 40 35.23 -38.81 33.37
CA SER A 40 34.54 -39.80 34.21
C SER A 40 33.04 -39.80 33.94
N GLU A 41 32.33 -40.88 34.30
CA GLU A 41 30.86 -40.95 34.17
C GLU A 41 30.15 -39.75 34.83
N ARG A 42 30.71 -39.22 35.92
CA ARG A 42 30.18 -38.04 36.61
C ARG A 42 30.46 -36.74 35.84
N ASP A 43 31.63 -36.59 35.22
CA ASP A 43 31.93 -35.43 34.36
C ASP A 43 31.02 -35.44 33.12
N GLU A 44 30.76 -36.62 32.54
CA GLU A 44 29.83 -36.78 31.42
C GLU A 44 28.40 -36.42 31.81
N GLN A 45 27.90 -36.89 32.95
CA GLN A 45 26.58 -36.54 33.46
C GLN A 45 26.43 -35.03 33.71
N GLU A 46 27.42 -34.41 34.37
CA GLU A 46 27.41 -32.96 34.64
C GLU A 46 27.39 -32.16 33.33
N LEU A 47 28.26 -32.48 32.36
CA LEU A 47 28.31 -31.80 31.07
C LEU A 47 27.03 -32.04 30.24
N GLN A 48 26.42 -33.23 30.31
CA GLN A 48 25.11 -33.47 29.68
C GLN A 48 24.01 -32.60 30.29
N GLU A 49 23.98 -32.46 31.62
CA GLU A 49 23.03 -31.60 32.31
C GLU A 49 23.25 -30.12 31.97
N ILE A 50 24.49 -29.63 32.01
CA ILE A 50 24.80 -28.25 31.62
C ILE A 50 24.32 -27.98 30.18
N ARG A 51 24.63 -28.88 29.23
CA ARG A 51 24.22 -28.73 27.83
C ARG A 51 22.70 -28.75 27.65
N LYS A 52 21.98 -29.49 28.49
CA LYS A 52 20.52 -29.58 28.44
C LYS A 52 19.86 -28.24 28.76
N TYR A 53 20.40 -27.52 29.74
CA TYR A 53 19.81 -26.24 30.21
C TYR A 53 20.47 -25.01 29.58
N PHE A 54 21.73 -25.12 29.16
CA PHE A 54 22.54 -24.00 28.69
C PHE A 54 23.24 -24.30 27.37
N SER A 55 23.27 -23.31 26.47
CA SER A 55 23.94 -23.41 25.17
C SER A 55 25.12 -22.43 25.08
N PHE A 56 26.06 -22.53 26.01
CA PHE A 56 27.25 -21.69 26.04
C PHE A 56 28.47 -22.42 25.47
N PRO A 57 29.36 -21.72 24.75
CA PRO A 57 30.68 -22.23 24.42
C PRO A 57 31.50 -22.45 25.71
N VAL A 58 32.25 -23.55 25.76
CA VAL A 58 33.11 -23.90 26.91
C VAL A 58 34.57 -24.00 26.48
N PHE A 59 35.46 -23.36 27.24
CA PHE A 59 36.90 -23.53 27.11
C PHE A 59 37.37 -24.68 28.01
N PHE A 60 37.58 -25.85 27.43
CA PHE A 60 38.13 -27.00 28.13
C PHE A 60 39.64 -26.90 28.20
N PHE A 61 40.20 -26.98 29.40
CA PHE A 61 41.65 -26.93 29.62
C PHE A 61 42.13 -28.15 30.39
N LYS A 62 43.08 -28.89 29.82
CA LYS A 62 43.71 -30.04 30.48
C LYS A 62 44.85 -29.56 31.39
N VAL A 63 44.75 -29.87 32.67
CA VAL A 63 45.76 -29.52 33.67
C VAL A 63 46.87 -30.59 33.66
N PRO A 64 48.15 -30.20 33.51
CA PRO A 64 49.26 -31.15 33.54
C PRO A 64 49.43 -31.82 34.91
N LYS A 65 49.83 -33.10 34.93
CA LYS A 65 50.09 -33.84 36.18
C LYS A 65 51.29 -33.21 36.91
N LEU A 66 51.10 -32.90 38.19
CA LEU A 66 52.14 -32.33 39.07
C LEU A 66 53.36 -33.27 39.11
N GLY A 67 54.55 -32.76 38.76
CA GLY A 67 55.81 -33.53 38.77
C GLY A 67 56.28 -34.09 37.41
N SER A 68 55.57 -33.81 36.32
CA SER A 68 56.13 -34.01 34.97
C SER A 68 57.06 -32.85 34.62
N GLU A 69 58.38 -33.07 34.71
CA GLU A 69 59.37 -32.08 34.31
C GLU A 69 59.16 -31.64 32.86
N ILE A 70 59.29 -30.34 32.64
CA ILE A 70 59.41 -29.71 31.32
C ILE A 70 60.77 -30.14 30.75
N ILE A 71 60.87 -31.35 30.20
CA ILE A 71 62.08 -31.81 29.48
C ILE A 71 61.70 -32.38 28.11
N SER A 72 62.06 -31.58 27.10
CA SER A 72 62.54 -31.96 25.76
C SER A 72 61.55 -32.54 24.73
N SER A 73 61.16 -31.67 23.78
CA SER A 73 61.51 -31.80 22.35
C SER A 73 61.47 -33.18 21.67
N SER A 74 60.43 -34.01 21.86
CA SER A 74 60.31 -35.26 21.09
C SER A 74 58.90 -35.83 20.88
N THR A 75 57.84 -35.00 20.88
CA THR A 75 56.49 -35.45 20.45
C THR A 75 56.05 -34.76 19.15
N ARG A 76 56.92 -34.78 18.14
CA ARG A 76 56.58 -34.39 16.75
C ARG A 76 55.90 -35.50 15.93
N ARG A 77 55.49 -36.60 16.57
CA ARG A 77 54.82 -37.72 15.88
C ARG A 77 53.66 -38.21 16.73
N MET A 78 52.49 -37.60 16.55
CA MET A 78 51.14 -38.16 16.69
C MET A 78 50.11 -37.01 16.62
N GLU A 79 50.13 -36.21 15.54
CA GLU A 79 49.12 -35.15 15.35
C GLU A 79 47.81 -35.65 14.71
N ASN A 80 47.74 -36.93 14.30
CA ASN A 80 46.62 -37.46 13.51
C ASN A 80 45.56 -38.26 14.29
N GLU A 81 45.80 -38.65 15.55
CA GLU A 81 44.77 -39.31 16.36
C GLU A 81 44.16 -38.32 17.36
N ARG A 82 42.85 -38.09 17.24
CA ARG A 82 42.06 -37.32 18.23
C ARG A 82 42.15 -38.03 19.58
N SER A 83 42.46 -37.28 20.64
CA SER A 83 42.53 -37.81 22.01
C SER A 83 41.19 -38.44 22.44
N PRO A 84 41.19 -39.40 23.37
CA PRO A 84 39.96 -39.96 23.96
C PRO A 84 39.02 -38.85 24.46
N LEU A 85 39.59 -37.88 25.17
CA LEU A 85 38.89 -36.68 25.66
C LEU A 85 38.20 -35.88 24.54
N HIS A 86 38.88 -35.67 23.41
CA HIS A 86 38.30 -34.98 22.27
C HIS A 86 37.11 -35.73 21.68
N ARG A 87 37.17 -37.07 21.62
CA ARG A 87 36.05 -37.90 21.12
C ARG A 87 34.86 -37.80 22.07
N GLN A 88 35.06 -37.99 23.37
CA GLN A 88 33.99 -37.87 24.36
C GLN A 88 33.31 -36.50 24.32
N LEU A 89 34.07 -35.41 24.23
CA LEU A 89 33.49 -34.05 24.09
C LEU A 89 32.80 -33.83 22.74
N THR A 90 33.21 -34.52 21.68
CA THR A 90 32.53 -34.50 20.38
C THR A 90 31.21 -35.29 20.44
N ASP A 91 31.18 -36.43 21.12
CA ASP A 91 29.98 -37.27 21.30
C ASP A 91 28.94 -36.56 22.20
N LEU A 92 29.41 -35.82 23.21
CA LEU A 92 28.60 -34.88 23.97
C LEU A 92 28.19 -33.63 23.17
N GLY A 93 28.67 -33.49 21.93
CA GLY A 93 28.35 -32.44 20.97
C GLY A 93 29.01 -31.09 21.26
N TYR A 94 29.93 -30.99 22.22
CA TYR A 94 30.60 -29.73 22.56
C TYR A 94 31.58 -29.31 21.47
N LEU A 95 32.25 -30.27 20.84
CA LEU A 95 33.22 -30.06 19.77
C LEU A 95 32.67 -30.52 18.40
N SER A 96 33.14 -29.91 17.33
CA SER A 96 32.80 -30.29 15.94
C SER A 96 33.76 -31.36 15.40
N SER A 97 33.21 -32.35 14.70
CA SER A 97 33.96 -33.45 14.08
C SER A 97 34.81 -33.04 12.87
N SER A 98 34.79 -31.78 12.43
CA SER A 98 35.46 -31.27 11.23
C SER A 98 36.66 -30.34 11.48
N HIS A 99 36.97 -30.00 12.74
CA HIS A 99 38.04 -29.03 13.07
C HIS A 99 39.34 -29.68 13.59
N CYS A 100 40.48 -29.01 13.37
CA CYS A 100 41.83 -29.50 13.69
C CYS A 100 42.07 -29.67 15.20
N ASN A 101 42.99 -30.58 15.58
CA ASN A 101 43.58 -30.74 16.93
C ASN A 101 44.28 -29.46 17.47
N CYS A 102 44.31 -28.37 16.69
CA CYS A 102 44.98 -27.13 17.01
C CYS A 102 44.06 -26.07 17.65
N GLY A 103 42.74 -26.27 17.67
CA GLY A 103 41.80 -25.39 18.37
C GLY A 103 41.88 -23.92 17.95
N THR A 104 42.46 -23.63 16.78
CA THR A 104 42.47 -22.28 16.23
C THR A 104 41.03 -21.94 15.87
N PRO A 105 40.47 -20.85 16.43
CA PRO A 105 39.10 -20.49 16.11
C PRO A 105 38.99 -20.28 14.60
N SER A 106 37.98 -20.90 13.98
CA SER A 106 37.63 -20.60 12.60
C SER A 106 37.26 -19.13 12.48
N GLN A 107 37.41 -18.56 11.28
CA GLN A 107 36.92 -17.19 11.00
C GLN A 107 35.38 -17.09 11.02
N ASP A 108 34.68 -18.19 11.34
CA ASP A 108 33.24 -18.21 11.47
C ASP A 108 32.79 -17.46 12.73
N THR A 109 31.75 -16.66 12.56
CA THR A 109 31.27 -15.63 13.49
C THR A 109 30.68 -16.14 14.81
N LYS A 110 30.60 -17.46 15.03
CA LYS A 110 30.01 -18.03 16.25
C LYS A 110 31.08 -18.70 17.10
N ALA A 111 31.28 -18.20 18.33
CA ALA A 111 32.16 -18.85 19.29
C ALA A 111 31.73 -20.31 19.52
N GLN A 112 32.68 -21.24 19.42
CA GLN A 112 32.48 -22.67 19.66
C GLN A 112 33.33 -23.11 20.85
N SER A 113 32.92 -24.18 21.53
CA SER A 113 33.74 -24.79 22.58
C SER A 113 35.07 -25.27 22.02
N MET A 114 36.11 -25.24 22.84
CA MET A 114 37.45 -25.66 22.44
C MET A 114 38.14 -26.45 23.53
N LEU A 115 38.98 -27.40 23.13
CA LEU A 115 39.83 -28.21 24.02
C LEU A 115 41.29 -27.83 23.86
N VAL A 116 41.94 -27.45 24.95
CA VAL A 116 43.37 -27.13 25.03
C VAL A 116 44.08 -28.13 25.93
N GLU A 117 44.90 -28.99 25.32
CA GLU A 117 45.68 -30.02 26.04
C GLU A 117 47.11 -29.60 26.36
N GLN A 118 47.63 -28.57 25.70
CA GLN A 118 49.00 -28.08 25.85
C GLN A 118 49.01 -26.74 26.60
N SER A 119 49.80 -26.64 27.67
CA SER A 119 49.87 -25.45 28.53
C SER A 119 50.25 -24.18 27.75
N GLU A 120 51.14 -24.26 26.76
CA GLU A 120 51.54 -23.13 25.91
C GLU A 120 50.39 -22.51 25.11
N LYS A 121 49.30 -23.25 24.90
CA LYS A 121 48.10 -22.81 24.18
C LYS A 121 47.04 -22.17 25.09
N LEU A 122 47.29 -22.05 26.40
CA LEU A 122 46.43 -21.30 27.33
C LEU A 122 46.16 -19.86 26.89
N ARG A 123 47.08 -19.25 26.14
CA ARG A 123 46.90 -17.93 25.52
C ARG A 123 45.65 -17.82 24.64
N HIS A 124 45.12 -18.93 24.13
CA HIS A 124 43.88 -18.96 23.36
C HIS A 124 42.64 -18.66 24.21
N LEU A 125 42.72 -18.79 25.55
CA LEU A 125 41.62 -18.40 26.44
C LEU A 125 41.22 -16.95 26.21
N ASN A 126 42.19 -16.05 26.06
CA ASN A 126 41.89 -14.65 25.80
C ASN A 126 41.13 -14.46 24.47
N THR A 127 41.58 -15.12 23.40
CA THR A 127 40.90 -15.08 22.09
C THR A 127 39.50 -15.67 22.16
N PHE A 128 39.34 -16.80 22.83
CA PHE A 128 38.05 -17.45 23.06
C PHE A 128 37.10 -16.53 23.85
N SER A 129 37.55 -15.97 24.98
CA SER A 129 36.77 -15.04 25.80
C SER A 129 36.30 -13.85 24.97
N HIS A 130 37.21 -13.25 24.18
CA HIS A 130 36.86 -12.15 23.28
C HIS A 130 35.79 -12.56 22.25
N GLN A 131 35.88 -13.75 21.67
CA GLN A 131 34.89 -14.24 20.69
C GLN A 131 33.53 -14.53 21.32
N VAL A 132 33.50 -15.14 22.51
CA VAL A 132 32.26 -15.42 23.25
C VAL A 132 31.56 -14.10 23.60
N LEU A 133 32.29 -13.16 24.21
CA LEU A 133 31.74 -11.85 24.57
C LEU A 133 31.29 -11.06 23.34
N GLN A 134 32.07 -11.09 22.25
CA GLN A 134 31.69 -10.45 20.99
C GLN A 134 30.41 -11.07 20.41
N THR A 135 30.27 -12.40 20.43
CA THR A 135 29.06 -13.09 19.96
C THR A 135 27.83 -12.63 20.76
N HIS A 136 27.93 -12.60 22.09
CA HIS A 136 26.84 -12.11 22.95
C HIS A 136 26.48 -10.64 22.67
N LEU A 137 27.48 -9.77 22.50
CA LEU A 137 27.23 -8.37 22.16
C LEU A 137 26.54 -8.22 20.79
N VAL A 138 26.94 -9.00 19.79
CA VAL A 138 26.30 -9.00 18.47
C VAL A 138 24.85 -9.47 18.57
N ASP A 139 24.59 -10.54 19.32
CA ASP A 139 23.24 -11.08 19.50
C ASP A 139 22.33 -10.09 20.25
N ALA A 140 22.84 -9.45 21.31
CA ALA A 140 22.13 -8.40 22.04
C ALA A 140 21.84 -7.17 21.15
N ALA A 141 22.84 -6.70 20.41
CA ALA A 141 22.68 -5.57 19.47
C ALA A 141 21.68 -5.91 18.35
N LYS A 142 21.68 -7.16 17.86
CA LYS A 142 20.72 -7.66 16.87
C LYS A 142 19.31 -7.68 17.43
N ALA A 143 19.11 -8.21 18.64
CA ALA A 143 17.80 -8.23 19.29
C ALA A 143 17.28 -6.81 19.52
N LEU A 144 18.12 -5.90 20.01
CA LEU A 144 17.78 -4.49 20.20
C LEU A 144 17.40 -3.81 18.88
N ASN A 145 18.17 -4.04 17.81
CA ASN A 145 17.85 -3.50 16.49
C ASN A 145 16.53 -4.03 15.93
N LEU A 146 16.25 -5.33 16.09
CA LEU A 146 14.96 -5.91 15.68
C LEU A 146 13.78 -5.24 16.39
N VAL A 147 13.89 -4.97 17.70
CA VAL A 147 12.84 -4.26 18.45
C VAL A 147 12.67 -2.83 17.93
N HIS A 148 13.76 -2.08 17.76
CA HIS A 148 13.70 -0.70 17.25
C HIS A 148 13.08 -0.64 15.84
N CYS A 149 13.50 -1.51 14.93
CA CYS A 149 12.94 -1.61 13.57
C CYS A 149 11.45 -1.97 13.62
N HIS A 150 11.07 -2.98 14.41
CA HIS A 150 9.67 -3.40 14.50
C HIS A 150 8.76 -2.28 15.04
N CYS A 151 9.20 -1.58 16.08
CA CYS A 151 8.47 -0.42 16.60
C CYS A 151 8.34 0.68 15.55
N LEU A 152 9.41 0.98 14.81
CA LEU A 152 9.38 1.99 13.76
C LEU A 152 8.46 1.60 12.60
N ASP A 153 8.49 0.35 12.16
CA ASP A 153 7.66 -0.16 11.08
C ASP A 153 6.17 -0.09 11.43
N ILE A 154 5.78 -0.36 12.69
CA ILE A 154 4.39 -0.16 13.14
C ILE A 154 3.95 1.29 12.93
N PHE A 155 4.80 2.24 13.34
CA PHE A 155 4.49 3.67 13.23
C PHE A 155 4.42 4.14 11.78
N ILE A 156 5.34 3.67 10.94
CA ILE A 156 5.40 4.01 9.52
C ILE A 156 4.20 3.41 8.77
N ASN A 157 3.93 2.11 8.94
CA ASN A 157 2.85 1.42 8.24
C ASN A 157 1.47 1.96 8.64
N GLN A 158 1.23 2.24 9.92
CA GLN A 158 -0.02 2.86 10.36
C GLN A 158 -0.22 4.27 9.76
N ALA A 159 0.86 5.06 9.64
CA ALA A 159 0.79 6.36 8.98
C ALA A 159 0.47 6.24 7.48
N PHE A 160 0.97 5.19 6.81
CA PHE A 160 0.64 4.89 5.42
C PHE A 160 -0.83 4.49 5.26
N ASP A 161 -1.33 3.56 6.07
CA ASP A 161 -2.72 3.10 6.03
C ASP A 161 -3.69 4.27 6.24
N MET A 162 -3.38 5.16 7.17
CA MET A 162 -4.19 6.36 7.39
C MET A 162 -4.14 7.36 6.22
N GLN A 163 -2.97 7.59 5.61
CA GLN A 163 -2.89 8.44 4.42
C GLN A 163 -3.67 7.84 3.25
N ARG A 164 -3.58 6.52 3.09
CA ARG A 164 -4.35 5.78 2.10
C ARG A 164 -5.84 5.97 2.36
N ASP A 165 -6.29 5.85 3.61
CA ASP A 165 -7.67 6.15 4.01
C ASP A 165 -8.07 7.61 3.69
N LEU A 166 -7.20 8.59 3.98
CA LEU A 166 -7.41 10.01 3.69
C LEU A 166 -7.58 10.29 2.18
N GLN A 167 -6.83 9.59 1.31
CA GLN A 167 -6.87 9.83 -0.13
C GLN A 167 -7.90 8.98 -0.87
N ILE A 168 -8.06 7.71 -0.48
CA ILE A 168 -8.90 6.74 -1.19
C ILE A 168 -10.37 6.89 -0.78
N THR A 169 -10.65 7.11 0.51
CA THR A 169 -12.03 7.15 1.01
C THR A 169 -12.85 8.28 0.36
N PRO A 170 -12.36 9.53 0.24
CA PRO A 170 -13.10 10.58 -0.45
C PRO A 170 -13.34 10.25 -1.93
N LYS A 171 -12.35 9.67 -2.62
CA LYS A 171 -12.51 9.24 -4.03
C LYS A 171 -13.57 8.15 -4.18
N ARG A 172 -13.65 7.20 -3.23
CA ARG A 172 -14.66 6.14 -3.21
C ARG A 172 -16.05 6.69 -2.92
N LEU A 173 -16.19 7.63 -1.98
CA LEU A 173 -17.45 8.31 -1.67
C LEU A 173 -17.94 9.10 -2.89
N GLU A 174 -17.04 9.82 -3.55
CA GLU A 174 -17.35 10.57 -4.78
C GLU A 174 -17.76 9.65 -5.94
N TYR A 175 -17.04 8.54 -6.15
CA TYR A 175 -17.42 7.54 -7.15
C TYR A 175 -18.80 6.94 -6.87
N THR A 176 -19.09 6.62 -5.61
CA THR A 176 -20.37 6.09 -5.17
C THR A 176 -21.50 7.08 -5.43
N ARG A 177 -21.28 8.36 -5.11
CA ARG A 177 -22.20 9.48 -5.41
C ARG A 177 -22.48 9.60 -6.90
N LYS A 178 -21.44 9.55 -7.73
CA LYS A 178 -21.58 9.61 -9.19
C LYS A 178 -22.39 8.44 -9.73
N LYS A 179 -22.10 7.22 -9.28
CA LYS A 179 -22.81 6.01 -9.73
C LYS A 179 -24.27 5.98 -9.32
N GLU A 180 -24.58 6.46 -8.11
CA GLU A 180 -25.98 6.56 -7.67
C GLU A 180 -26.76 7.64 -8.44
N ASN A 181 -26.17 8.81 -8.68
CA ASN A 181 -26.77 9.86 -9.52
C ASN A 181 -27.05 9.36 -10.95
N GLU A 182 -26.08 8.68 -11.58
CA GLU A 182 -26.27 8.08 -12.92
C GLU A 182 -27.47 7.13 -12.96
N LEU A 183 -27.66 6.36 -11.89
CA LEU A 183 -28.73 5.39 -11.76
C LEU A 183 -30.09 6.04 -11.49
N TYR A 184 -30.14 7.04 -10.61
CA TYR A 184 -31.34 7.87 -10.36
C TYR A 184 -31.85 8.50 -11.65
N GLU A 185 -30.98 9.16 -12.42
CA GLU A 185 -31.34 9.80 -13.70
C GLU A 185 -31.87 8.78 -14.70
N SER A 186 -31.23 7.60 -14.81
CA SER A 186 -31.69 6.53 -15.69
C SER A 186 -33.10 6.04 -15.32
N LEU A 187 -33.36 5.80 -14.04
CA LEU A 187 -34.68 5.37 -13.57
C LEU A 187 -35.75 6.45 -13.72
N MET A 188 -35.40 7.72 -13.48
CA MET A 188 -36.31 8.84 -13.64
C MET A 188 -36.73 9.00 -15.10
N ASN A 189 -35.79 8.82 -16.03
CA ASN A 189 -36.07 8.80 -17.47
C ASN A 189 -36.96 7.62 -17.88
N ILE A 190 -36.73 6.42 -17.32
CA ILE A 190 -37.60 5.26 -17.55
C ILE A 190 -39.01 5.53 -17.02
N ALA A 191 -39.14 6.07 -15.80
CA ALA A 191 -40.41 6.42 -15.18
C ALA A 191 -41.22 7.40 -16.06
N ASN A 192 -40.53 8.40 -16.61
CA ASN A 192 -41.13 9.39 -17.50
C ASN A 192 -41.60 8.76 -18.83
N ARG A 193 -40.78 7.90 -19.44
CA ARG A 193 -41.12 7.22 -20.71
C ARG A 193 -42.27 6.23 -20.53
N LYS A 194 -42.26 5.45 -19.44
CA LYS A 194 -43.28 4.44 -19.15
C LYS A 194 -44.64 5.02 -18.78
N GLN A 195 -44.75 6.31 -18.45
CA GLN A 195 -46.05 6.94 -18.18
C GLN A 195 -47.01 6.87 -19.37
N GLU A 196 -46.50 7.03 -20.60
CA GLU A 196 -47.33 6.96 -21.80
C GLU A 196 -47.72 5.51 -22.13
N GLU A 197 -46.78 4.56 -22.04
CA GLU A 197 -47.07 3.13 -22.22
C GLU A 197 -48.08 2.60 -21.18
N MET A 198 -47.98 3.07 -19.93
CA MET A 198 -48.86 2.67 -18.84
C MET A 198 -50.27 3.24 -19.03
N LYS A 199 -50.40 4.45 -19.60
CA LYS A 199 -51.68 5.02 -20.03
C LYS A 199 -52.33 4.15 -21.10
N ASP A 200 -51.58 3.75 -22.12
CA ASP A 200 -52.10 2.91 -23.21
C ASP A 200 -52.55 1.53 -22.71
N MET A 201 -51.77 0.91 -21.83
CA MET A 201 -52.13 -0.36 -21.17
C MET A 201 -53.40 -0.25 -20.32
N ILE A 202 -53.60 0.86 -19.60
CA ILE A 202 -54.82 1.10 -18.81
C ILE A 202 -56.02 1.28 -19.74
N VAL A 203 -55.87 2.03 -20.85
CA VAL A 203 -56.91 2.18 -21.87
C VAL A 203 -57.29 0.83 -22.47
N GLU A 204 -56.30 0.03 -22.88
CA GLU A 204 -56.52 -1.30 -23.45
C GLU A 204 -57.25 -2.22 -22.46
N THR A 205 -56.82 -2.25 -21.20
CA THR A 205 -57.43 -3.08 -20.16
C THR A 205 -58.86 -2.66 -19.86
N LEU A 206 -59.13 -1.35 -19.76
CA LEU A 206 -60.48 -0.81 -19.60
C LEU A 206 -61.38 -1.21 -20.78
N ASN A 207 -60.87 -1.13 -22.01
CA ASN A 207 -61.63 -1.50 -23.21
C ASN A 207 -61.89 -3.01 -23.27
N THR A 208 -60.93 -3.84 -22.86
CA THR A 208 -61.08 -5.31 -22.89
C THR A 208 -62.09 -5.79 -21.86
N MET A 209 -62.09 -5.18 -20.66
CA MET A 209 -62.96 -5.57 -19.55
C MET A 209 -64.32 -4.87 -19.57
N LYS A 210 -64.54 -3.90 -20.47
CA LYS A 210 -65.73 -3.04 -20.45
C LYS A 210 -67.02 -3.85 -20.48
N GLU A 211 -67.18 -4.74 -21.46
CA GLU A 211 -68.42 -5.53 -21.61
C GLU A 211 -68.59 -6.53 -20.46
N GLU A 212 -67.51 -7.18 -20.02
CA GLU A 212 -67.55 -8.12 -18.88
C GLU A 212 -67.98 -7.42 -17.58
N LEU A 213 -67.49 -6.21 -17.33
CA LEU A 213 -67.88 -5.41 -16.16
C LEU A 213 -69.33 -4.93 -16.23
N LEU A 214 -69.84 -4.66 -17.44
CA LEU A 214 -71.24 -4.30 -17.64
C LEU A 214 -72.16 -5.49 -17.38
N ASP A 215 -71.79 -6.68 -17.84
CA ASP A 215 -72.51 -7.93 -17.57
C ASP A 215 -72.48 -8.28 -16.08
N ASP A 216 -71.31 -8.26 -15.44
CA ASP A 216 -71.16 -8.52 -14.01
C ASP A 216 -71.99 -7.54 -13.14
N ALA A 217 -72.07 -6.27 -13.54
CA ALA A 217 -72.90 -5.29 -12.85
C ALA A 217 -74.40 -5.53 -13.06
N ALA A 218 -74.78 -6.01 -14.25
CA ALA A 218 -76.17 -6.35 -14.59
C ALA A 218 -76.68 -7.53 -13.75
N ASP A 219 -75.84 -8.56 -13.60
CA ASP A 219 -76.14 -9.80 -12.89
C ASP A 219 -75.90 -9.72 -11.37
N MET A 220 -75.39 -8.59 -10.87
CA MET A 220 -75.11 -8.37 -9.45
C MET A 220 -76.39 -8.46 -8.60
N GLU A 221 -76.35 -9.30 -7.56
CA GLU A 221 -77.28 -9.26 -6.43
C GLU A 221 -76.80 -8.27 -5.36
N PHE A 222 -77.68 -7.36 -4.95
CA PHE A 222 -77.33 -6.36 -3.93
C PHE A 222 -77.43 -6.94 -2.53
N LYS A 223 -76.38 -6.76 -1.73
CA LYS A 223 -76.41 -7.09 -0.30
C LYS A 223 -77.15 -6.01 0.47
N ASP A 224 -77.97 -6.42 1.44
CA ASP A 224 -78.70 -5.54 2.36
C ASP A 224 -79.66 -4.54 1.68
N VAL A 225 -80.14 -4.85 0.46
CA VAL A 225 -81.17 -4.09 -0.25
C VAL A 225 -82.23 -5.06 -0.77
N ILE A 226 -83.49 -4.85 -0.39
CA ILE A 226 -84.63 -5.61 -0.93
C ILE A 226 -85.08 -4.88 -2.21
N VAL A 227 -84.85 -5.50 -3.37
CA VAL A 227 -85.33 -4.98 -4.66
C VAL A 227 -86.75 -5.48 -4.90
N PRO A 228 -87.77 -4.60 -4.98
CA PRO A 228 -89.15 -5.02 -5.23
C PRO A 228 -89.30 -5.61 -6.64
N GLU A 229 -89.93 -6.79 -6.76
CA GLU A 229 -90.12 -7.48 -8.04
C GLU A 229 -91.05 -6.71 -9.03
N ASN A 230 -91.84 -5.76 -8.53
CA ASN A 230 -92.88 -5.05 -9.28
C ASN A 230 -92.47 -3.66 -9.82
N GLY A 231 -91.19 -3.28 -9.73
CA GLY A 231 -90.71 -1.98 -10.24
C GLY A 231 -91.13 -0.77 -9.41
N GLU A 232 -91.44 -0.95 -8.12
CA GLU A 232 -91.76 0.16 -7.21
C GLU A 232 -90.54 1.03 -6.88
N PRO A 233 -90.74 2.34 -6.64
CA PRO A 233 -89.67 3.29 -6.36
C PRO A 233 -88.94 2.93 -5.06
N VAL A 234 -87.65 2.64 -5.19
CA VAL A 234 -86.73 2.34 -4.10
C VAL A 234 -86.28 3.64 -3.43
N GLY A 235 -86.11 3.64 -2.11
CA GLY A 235 -85.69 4.83 -1.36
C GLY A 235 -84.30 5.34 -1.77
N THR A 236 -84.07 6.65 -1.59
CA THR A 236 -82.81 7.32 -1.97
C THR A 236 -81.58 6.75 -1.24
N ARG A 237 -81.76 6.13 -0.07
CA ARG A 237 -80.68 5.54 0.72
C ARG A 237 -80.24 4.18 0.15
N GLU A 238 -81.21 3.39 -0.26
CA GLU A 238 -81.06 2.08 -0.88
C GLU A 238 -80.45 2.22 -2.27
N ILE A 239 -80.89 3.20 -3.07
CA ILE A 239 -80.27 3.53 -4.38
C ILE A 239 -78.80 3.92 -4.22
N LYS A 240 -78.47 4.76 -3.22
CA LYS A 240 -77.07 5.09 -2.89
C LYS A 240 -76.25 3.87 -2.49
N CYS A 241 -76.86 2.90 -1.79
CA CYS A 241 -76.21 1.65 -1.44
C CYS A 241 -75.92 0.79 -2.67
N CYS A 242 -76.88 0.66 -3.60
CA CYS A 242 -76.72 -0.06 -4.86
C CYS A 242 -75.63 0.54 -5.75
N ILE A 243 -75.63 1.87 -5.91
CA ILE A 243 -74.58 2.59 -6.66
C ILE A 243 -73.22 2.32 -6.04
N ARG A 244 -73.09 2.41 -4.70
CA ARG A 244 -71.83 2.11 -4.01
C ARG A 244 -71.36 0.68 -4.26
N GLN A 245 -72.25 -0.30 -4.25
CA GLN A 245 -71.90 -1.71 -4.50
C GLN A 245 -71.46 -1.96 -5.95
N ILE A 246 -72.13 -1.36 -6.95
CA ILE A 246 -71.69 -1.41 -8.37
C ILE A 246 -70.30 -0.77 -8.51
N GLN A 247 -70.12 0.41 -7.91
CA GLN A 247 -68.83 1.09 -7.92
C GLN A 247 -67.74 0.25 -7.25
N GLU A 248 -68.00 -0.38 -6.11
CA GLU A 248 -67.04 -1.26 -5.40
C GLU A 248 -66.67 -2.51 -6.23
N LEU A 249 -67.61 -3.11 -6.96
CA LEU A 249 -67.32 -4.20 -7.90
C LEU A 249 -66.36 -3.76 -9.00
N ILE A 250 -66.68 -2.65 -9.67
CA ILE A 250 -65.86 -2.11 -10.77
C ILE A 250 -64.47 -1.73 -10.26
N ILE A 251 -64.40 -1.06 -9.11
CA ILE A 251 -63.13 -0.71 -8.45
C ILE A 251 -62.33 -1.99 -8.17
N SER A 252 -62.94 -3.01 -7.60
CA SER A 252 -62.27 -4.26 -7.23
C SER A 252 -61.69 -4.99 -8.44
N ARG A 253 -62.51 -5.22 -9.48
CA ARG A 253 -62.10 -5.92 -10.71
C ARG A 253 -61.04 -5.15 -11.48
N LEU A 254 -61.21 -3.83 -11.63
CA LEU A 254 -60.25 -2.98 -12.32
C LEU A 254 -58.91 -2.94 -11.59
N ASN A 255 -58.95 -2.78 -10.26
CA ASN A 255 -57.75 -2.75 -9.43
C ASN A 255 -56.96 -4.05 -9.53
N GLN A 256 -57.65 -5.20 -9.53
CA GLN A 256 -57.01 -6.50 -9.68
C GLN A 256 -56.37 -6.68 -11.06
N ALA A 257 -57.05 -6.29 -12.13
CA ALA A 257 -56.53 -6.41 -13.49
C ALA A 257 -55.36 -5.45 -13.79
N VAL A 258 -55.48 -4.19 -13.36
CA VAL A 258 -54.43 -3.17 -13.55
C VAL A 258 -53.21 -3.46 -12.68
N ALA A 259 -53.39 -3.89 -11.43
CA ALA A 259 -52.28 -4.26 -10.54
C ALA A 259 -51.50 -5.48 -11.07
N ASN A 260 -52.19 -6.51 -11.57
CA ASN A 260 -51.53 -7.70 -12.11
C ASN A 260 -50.66 -7.39 -13.34
N LYS A 261 -51.12 -6.51 -14.25
CA LYS A 261 -50.32 -6.06 -15.40
C LYS A 261 -49.17 -5.10 -15.03
N LEU A 262 -49.30 -4.34 -13.93
CA LEU A 262 -48.26 -3.45 -13.41
C LEU A 262 -47.12 -4.21 -12.74
N ILE A 263 -47.43 -5.25 -11.96
CA ILE A 263 -46.44 -6.04 -11.20
C ILE A 263 -45.41 -6.68 -12.14
N SER A 264 -45.86 -7.26 -13.27
CA SER A 264 -44.96 -7.87 -14.27
C SER A 264 -44.02 -6.87 -14.95
N SER A 265 -44.47 -5.61 -15.13
CA SER A 265 -43.68 -4.56 -15.77
C SER A 265 -42.65 -3.90 -14.84
N VAL A 266 -42.92 -3.90 -13.52
CA VAL A 266 -42.06 -3.30 -12.48
C VAL A 266 -41.00 -4.28 -11.97
N ASP A 267 -41.28 -5.59 -11.94
CA ASP A 267 -40.32 -6.62 -11.54
C ASP A 267 -39.05 -6.63 -12.42
N TYR A 268 -39.20 -6.35 -13.72
CA TYR A 268 -38.07 -6.22 -14.65
C TYR A 268 -37.13 -5.06 -14.30
N LEU A 269 -37.67 -3.94 -13.79
CA LEU A 269 -36.88 -2.79 -13.36
C LEU A 269 -36.21 -3.03 -12.00
N ARG A 270 -36.86 -3.81 -11.12
CA ARG A 270 -36.34 -4.20 -9.81
C ARG A 270 -35.05 -5.01 -9.91
N GLU A 271 -35.02 -6.06 -10.75
CA GLU A 271 -33.86 -6.94 -10.89
C GLU A 271 -32.63 -6.21 -11.47
N SER A 272 -32.85 -5.28 -12.40
CA SER A 272 -31.76 -4.48 -12.98
C SER A 272 -31.16 -3.48 -11.98
N PHE A 273 -31.99 -2.84 -11.15
CA PHE A 273 -31.54 -1.80 -10.20
C PHE A 273 -30.89 -2.40 -8.96
N VAL A 274 -31.57 -3.33 -8.27
CA VAL A 274 -31.09 -3.93 -7.02
C VAL A 274 -29.83 -4.76 -7.27
N GLY A 275 -29.81 -5.59 -8.32
CA GLY A 275 -28.65 -6.43 -8.62
C GLY A 275 -27.40 -5.64 -9.04
N THR A 276 -27.55 -4.42 -9.56
CA THR A 276 -26.42 -3.55 -9.92
C THR A 276 -25.91 -2.78 -8.70
N LEU A 277 -26.81 -2.26 -7.86
CA LEU A 277 -26.45 -1.56 -6.63
C LEU A 277 -25.76 -2.50 -5.64
N GLU A 278 -26.29 -3.72 -5.49
CA GLU A 278 -25.74 -4.75 -4.60
C GLU A 278 -24.33 -5.19 -5.03
N ARG A 279 -24.08 -5.34 -6.34
CA ARG A 279 -22.72 -5.63 -6.86
C ARG A 279 -21.75 -4.47 -6.64
N CYS A 280 -22.19 -3.22 -6.81
CA CYS A 280 -21.37 -2.04 -6.51
C CYS A 280 -21.02 -1.95 -5.03
N LEU A 281 -21.97 -2.24 -4.14
CA LEU A 281 -21.79 -2.21 -2.69
C LEU A 281 -20.95 -3.39 -2.17
N GLN A 282 -21.14 -4.59 -2.70
CA GLN A 282 -20.28 -5.75 -2.41
C GLN A 282 -18.84 -5.55 -2.88
N SER A 283 -18.62 -4.80 -3.97
CA SER A 283 -17.28 -4.40 -4.41
C SER A 283 -16.59 -3.43 -3.44
N LEU A 284 -17.36 -2.64 -2.67
CA LEU A 284 -16.83 -1.76 -1.62
C LEU A 284 -16.46 -2.55 -0.35
N GLU A 285 -17.20 -3.61 -0.02
CA GLU A 285 -16.92 -4.48 1.14
C GLU A 285 -15.74 -5.46 0.93
N LYS A 286 -15.47 -5.88 -0.31
CA LYS A 286 -14.41 -6.87 -0.60
C LYS A 286 -12.98 -6.36 -0.47
N SER A 287 -12.74 -5.06 -0.26
CA SER A 287 -11.39 -4.58 0.02
C SER A 287 -11.10 -4.70 1.52
N GLN A 288 -10.32 -5.71 1.90
CA GLN A 288 -9.83 -5.98 3.25
C GLN A 288 -9.29 -4.70 3.93
N ASP A 289 -9.98 -4.21 4.96
CA ASP A 289 -9.33 -3.55 6.10
C ASP A 289 -10.27 -3.39 7.31
N VAL A 290 -9.67 -3.41 8.50
CA VAL A 290 -10.24 -3.67 9.84
C VAL A 290 -11.32 -2.66 10.32
N SER A 291 -11.64 -1.61 9.56
CA SER A 291 -12.64 -0.60 9.95
C SER A 291 -14.11 -0.97 9.65
N VAL A 292 -14.37 -2.24 9.30
CA VAL A 292 -15.63 -2.79 8.76
C VAL A 292 -16.88 -2.51 9.60
N HIS A 293 -16.76 -2.32 10.92
CA HIS A 293 -17.94 -2.29 11.79
C HIS A 293 -18.75 -1.00 11.76
N ILE A 294 -18.16 0.14 11.39
CA ILE A 294 -18.88 1.44 11.36
C ILE A 294 -19.56 1.63 10.00
N THR A 295 -18.87 1.30 8.92
CA THR A 295 -19.39 1.39 7.55
C THR A 295 -20.55 0.41 7.33
N SER A 296 -20.50 -0.80 7.89
CA SER A 296 -21.56 -1.82 7.78
C SER A 296 -22.94 -1.37 8.26
N ASN A 297 -23.02 -0.60 9.36
CA ASN A 297 -24.31 -0.15 9.90
C ASN A 297 -24.94 0.98 9.07
N TYR A 298 -24.12 1.90 8.55
CA TYR A 298 -24.60 2.94 7.63
C TYR A 298 -24.88 2.37 6.24
N LEU A 299 -24.09 1.39 5.76
CA LEU A 299 -24.39 0.66 4.52
C LEU A 299 -25.68 -0.15 4.65
N LYS A 300 -25.96 -0.73 5.83
CA LYS A 300 -27.25 -1.37 6.14
C LYS A 300 -28.39 -0.37 6.23
N GLN A 301 -28.16 0.85 6.69
CA GLN A 301 -29.16 1.93 6.65
C GLN A 301 -29.39 2.44 5.23
N ILE A 302 -28.34 2.52 4.40
CA ILE A 302 -28.40 2.85 2.97
C ILE A 302 -29.11 1.74 2.19
N LEU A 303 -28.80 0.47 2.48
CA LEU A 303 -29.56 -0.67 2.00
C LEU A 303 -31.00 -0.52 2.47
N ASN A 304 -31.30 -0.37 3.76
CA ASN A 304 -32.68 -0.19 4.24
C ASN A 304 -33.40 1.01 3.60
N ALA A 305 -32.71 2.09 3.24
CA ALA A 305 -33.32 3.23 2.53
C ALA A 305 -33.57 2.93 1.03
N ALA A 306 -32.68 2.20 0.37
CA ALA A 306 -32.86 1.68 -0.98
C ALA A 306 -33.92 0.55 -1.02
N TYR A 307 -34.00 -0.25 0.04
CA TYR A 307 -34.95 -1.32 0.30
C TYR A 307 -36.26 -0.81 0.88
N HIS A 308 -36.40 0.44 1.35
CA HIS A 308 -37.72 1.04 1.64
C HIS A 308 -38.43 1.51 0.35
N VAL A 309 -37.81 1.29 -0.82
CA VAL A 309 -38.51 1.05 -2.09
C VAL A 309 -39.12 -0.38 -2.12
N GLU A 310 -39.16 -1.09 -0.98
CA GLU A 310 -40.14 -2.13 -0.62
C GLU A 310 -41.53 -1.52 -0.72
N VAL A 311 -41.97 -1.35 -1.96
CA VAL A 311 -43.29 -1.78 -2.27
C VAL A 311 -43.24 -3.31 -2.10
N THR A 312 -43.82 -3.78 -1.01
CA THR A 312 -44.26 -5.17 -0.87
C THR A 312 -45.25 -5.46 -2.00
N PHE A 313 -44.75 -5.73 -3.20
CA PHE A 313 -45.50 -6.11 -4.42
C PHE A 313 -45.92 -7.59 -4.38
N HIS A 314 -45.94 -8.22 -3.21
CA HIS A 314 -46.45 -9.57 -3.06
C HIS A 314 -47.97 -9.50 -2.92
N SER A 315 -48.68 -10.05 -3.91
CA SER A 315 -50.09 -10.50 -4.03
C SER A 315 -51.18 -10.00 -3.05
N GLY A 316 -51.00 -8.83 -2.44
CA GLY A 316 -51.85 -8.19 -1.42
C GLY A 316 -51.36 -6.75 -1.10
N SER A 317 -50.72 -6.09 -2.07
CA SER A 317 -49.75 -4.97 -1.91
C SER A 317 -50.34 -3.58 -1.59
N SER A 318 -49.50 -2.66 -1.08
CA SER A 318 -49.86 -1.24 -0.93
C SER A 318 -50.29 -0.56 -2.25
N VAL A 319 -49.94 -1.15 -3.40
CA VAL A 319 -50.28 -0.63 -4.73
C VAL A 319 -51.75 -0.85 -5.05
N THR A 320 -52.29 -2.02 -4.73
CA THR A 320 -53.74 -2.25 -4.87
C THR A 320 -54.50 -1.30 -3.95
N ARG A 321 -54.00 -1.03 -2.74
CA ARG A 321 -54.60 -0.05 -1.82
C ARG A 321 -54.49 1.40 -2.31
N MET A 322 -53.37 1.79 -2.91
CA MET A 322 -53.20 3.13 -3.52
C MET A 322 -54.09 3.32 -4.75
N LEU A 323 -54.10 2.34 -5.66
CA LEU A 323 -54.98 2.31 -6.84
C LEU A 323 -56.44 2.37 -6.41
N TRP A 324 -56.82 1.56 -5.42
CA TRP A 324 -58.16 1.53 -4.82
C TRP A 324 -58.63 2.91 -4.35
N GLU A 325 -57.83 3.62 -3.55
CA GLU A 325 -58.21 4.96 -3.05
C GLU A 325 -58.34 6.00 -4.18
N GLN A 326 -57.57 5.88 -5.26
CA GLN A 326 -57.64 6.80 -6.40
C GLN A 326 -58.85 6.54 -7.30
N ILE A 327 -59.12 5.27 -7.62
CA ILE A 327 -60.30 4.87 -8.39
C ILE A 327 -61.57 5.26 -7.60
N LYS A 328 -61.57 5.08 -6.28
CA LYS A 328 -62.62 5.53 -5.36
C LYS A 328 -62.83 7.06 -5.41
N GLN A 329 -61.77 7.87 -5.35
CA GLN A 329 -61.88 9.34 -5.44
C GLN A 329 -62.43 9.86 -6.77
N ILE A 330 -62.16 9.15 -7.87
CA ILE A 330 -62.63 9.51 -9.22
C ILE A 330 -64.13 9.20 -9.36
N ILE A 331 -64.53 8.01 -8.92
CA ILE A 331 -65.90 7.50 -9.06
C ILE A 331 -66.87 8.13 -8.04
N GLN A 332 -66.39 8.52 -6.85
CA GLN A 332 -67.22 9.18 -5.82
C GLN A 332 -67.72 10.58 -6.22
N ARG A 333 -67.21 11.18 -7.29
CA ARG A 333 -67.63 12.50 -7.78
C ARG A 333 -68.86 12.46 -8.69
N ILE A 334 -69.37 11.26 -8.98
CA ILE A 334 -70.59 11.08 -9.77
C ILE A 334 -71.79 11.45 -8.88
N THR A 335 -72.33 12.64 -9.06
CA THR A 335 -73.70 12.98 -8.65
C THR A 335 -74.68 12.43 -9.69
N TRP A 336 -76.00 12.46 -9.44
CA TRP A 336 -77.12 12.36 -10.41
C TRP A 336 -78.21 11.31 -10.12
N VAL A 337 -79.28 11.41 -10.90
CA VAL A 337 -80.70 11.65 -10.51
C VAL A 337 -81.53 10.39 -10.31
N SER A 338 -82.51 10.49 -9.40
CA SER A 338 -83.44 9.47 -8.92
C SER A 338 -84.03 8.57 -10.03
N PRO A 339 -83.65 7.28 -10.11
CA PRO A 339 -84.30 6.30 -10.95
C PRO A 339 -85.55 5.72 -10.26
N PRO A 340 -86.64 5.45 -10.99
CA PRO A 340 -87.85 4.87 -10.41
C PRO A 340 -87.79 3.34 -10.21
N ALA A 341 -86.86 2.61 -10.83
CA ALA A 341 -86.72 1.16 -10.65
C ALA A 341 -85.28 0.67 -10.87
N ILE A 342 -84.83 -0.32 -10.10
CA ILE A 342 -83.52 -0.95 -10.20
C ILE A 342 -83.59 -2.06 -11.26
N THR A 343 -83.46 -1.70 -12.53
CA THR A 343 -83.50 -2.64 -13.67
C THR A 343 -82.09 -3.07 -14.10
N LEU A 344 -82.02 -4.15 -14.89
CA LEU A 344 -80.78 -4.66 -15.47
C LEU A 344 -80.08 -3.58 -16.34
N GLU A 345 -80.86 -2.81 -17.10
CA GLU A 345 -80.39 -1.67 -17.90
C GLU A 345 -79.86 -0.53 -17.04
N TRP A 346 -80.51 -0.25 -15.90
CA TRP A 346 -80.04 0.77 -14.96
C TRP A 346 -78.69 0.39 -14.36
N LYS A 347 -78.50 -0.87 -13.94
CA LYS A 347 -77.21 -1.34 -13.42
C LYS A 347 -76.10 -1.22 -14.45
N ARG A 348 -76.36 -1.60 -15.72
CA ARG A 348 -75.42 -1.41 -16.84
C ARG A 348 -75.07 0.05 -17.05
N LYS A 349 -76.06 0.96 -17.02
CA LYS A 349 -75.84 2.39 -17.20
C LYS A 349 -74.98 3.00 -16.08
N VAL A 350 -75.25 2.63 -14.82
CA VAL A 350 -74.44 3.06 -13.67
C VAL A 350 -73.00 2.55 -13.78
N ALA A 351 -72.82 1.31 -14.23
CA ALA A 351 -71.50 0.75 -14.47
C ALA A 351 -70.77 1.46 -15.62
N GLN A 352 -71.48 1.76 -16.71
CA GLN A 352 -70.94 2.50 -17.85
C GLN A 352 -70.47 3.91 -17.47
N GLU A 353 -71.29 4.67 -16.75
CA GLU A 353 -70.94 6.02 -16.26
C GLU A 353 -69.74 5.97 -15.29
N ALA A 354 -69.65 4.94 -14.44
CA ALA A 354 -68.51 4.72 -13.57
C ALA A 354 -67.21 4.43 -14.37
N ILE A 355 -67.28 3.59 -15.42
CA ILE A 355 -66.15 3.29 -16.31
C ILE A 355 -65.74 4.53 -17.12
N GLU A 356 -66.69 5.32 -17.63
CA GLU A 356 -66.38 6.54 -18.41
C GLU A 356 -65.79 7.67 -17.54
N SER A 357 -66.12 7.69 -16.24
CA SER A 357 -65.51 8.62 -15.29
C SER A 357 -64.02 8.31 -15.01
N LEU A 358 -63.59 7.06 -15.24
CA LEU A 358 -62.21 6.60 -15.06
C LEU A 358 -61.32 7.04 -16.23
N SER A 359 -60.72 8.22 -16.10
CA SER A 359 -59.71 8.66 -17.07
C SER A 359 -58.40 7.88 -16.90
N ALA A 360 -58.06 7.05 -17.89
CA ALA A 360 -56.78 6.33 -17.97
C ALA A 360 -55.57 7.27 -17.86
N SER A 361 -55.66 8.48 -18.43
CA SER A 361 -54.61 9.51 -18.33
C SER A 361 -54.44 10.02 -16.90
N LYS A 362 -55.52 10.19 -16.12
CA LYS A 362 -55.43 10.59 -14.70
C LYS A 362 -54.83 9.48 -13.84
N LEU A 363 -55.21 8.22 -14.10
CA LEU A 363 -54.70 7.06 -13.35
C LEU A 363 -53.19 6.86 -13.61
N ALA A 364 -52.76 6.85 -14.88
CA ALA A 364 -51.36 6.74 -15.26
C ALA A 364 -50.50 7.89 -14.69
N LYS A 365 -50.98 9.14 -14.78
CA LYS A 365 -50.29 10.30 -14.19
C LYS A 365 -50.15 10.16 -12.67
N SER A 366 -51.17 9.66 -11.98
CA SER A 366 -51.15 9.47 -10.52
C SER A 366 -50.13 8.40 -10.10
N ILE A 367 -50.12 7.25 -10.77
CA ILE A 367 -49.18 6.14 -10.50
C ILE A 367 -47.73 6.57 -10.76
N CYS A 368 -47.46 7.16 -11.93
CA CYS A 368 -46.12 7.65 -12.26
C CYS A 368 -45.68 8.79 -11.34
N SER A 369 -46.60 9.66 -10.90
CA SER A 369 -46.28 10.68 -9.90
C SER A 369 -45.85 10.07 -8.58
N GLN A 370 -46.55 9.06 -8.07
CA GLN A 370 -46.20 8.40 -6.81
C GLN A 370 -44.89 7.63 -6.91
N PHE A 371 -44.63 6.97 -8.03
CA PHE A 371 -43.36 6.31 -8.31
C PHE A 371 -42.19 7.31 -8.31
N ARG A 372 -42.36 8.45 -9.00
CA ARG A 372 -41.38 9.55 -9.01
C ARG A 372 -41.13 10.11 -7.61
N THR A 373 -42.18 10.35 -6.83
CA THR A 373 -42.05 10.84 -5.44
C THR A 373 -41.25 9.86 -4.59
N ARG A 374 -41.51 8.54 -4.70
CA ARG A 374 -40.75 7.53 -3.95
C ARG A 374 -39.29 7.43 -4.39
N LEU A 375 -39.02 7.47 -5.69
CA LEU A 375 -37.65 7.54 -6.23
C LEU A 375 -36.91 8.75 -5.67
N ASN A 376 -37.56 9.92 -5.67
CA ASN A 376 -36.98 11.14 -5.16
C ASN A 376 -36.68 11.06 -3.66
N SER A 377 -37.62 10.53 -2.86
CA SER A 377 -37.39 10.34 -1.43
C SER A 377 -36.27 9.34 -1.14
N SER A 378 -36.12 8.28 -1.94
CA SER A 378 -35.02 7.31 -1.79
C SER A 378 -33.66 7.94 -2.14
N HIS A 379 -33.60 8.71 -3.23
CA HIS A 379 -32.41 9.48 -3.61
C HIS A 379 -32.00 10.49 -2.53
N GLU A 380 -32.96 11.25 -1.99
CA GLU A 380 -32.70 12.20 -0.90
C GLU A 380 -32.20 11.51 0.37
N ALA A 381 -32.77 10.36 0.73
CA ALA A 381 -32.34 9.55 1.87
C ALA A 381 -30.92 9.00 1.66
N PHE A 382 -30.62 8.48 0.47
CA PHE A 382 -29.27 8.02 0.11
C PHE A 382 -28.25 9.15 0.24
N ALA A 383 -28.54 10.31 -0.35
CA ALA A 383 -27.67 11.49 -0.29
C ALA A 383 -27.47 11.98 1.16
N ALA A 384 -28.50 11.93 2.00
CA ALA A 384 -28.40 12.28 3.41
C ALA A 384 -27.52 11.29 4.20
N SER A 385 -27.69 9.98 3.99
CA SER A 385 -26.84 8.96 4.61
C SER A 385 -25.39 9.05 4.16
N LEU A 386 -25.14 9.32 2.87
CA LEU A 386 -23.79 9.51 2.35
C LEU A 386 -23.11 10.74 2.96
N ARG A 387 -23.84 11.86 3.10
CA ARG A 387 -23.35 13.07 3.80
C ARG A 387 -23.05 12.81 5.28
N GLN A 388 -23.86 12.01 5.95
CA GLN A 388 -23.62 11.65 7.35
C GLN A 388 -22.37 10.76 7.51
N LEU A 389 -22.18 9.82 6.58
CA LEU A 389 -20.97 8.99 6.51
C LEU A 389 -19.73 9.86 6.23
N GLU A 390 -19.80 10.79 5.27
CA GLU A 390 -18.75 11.78 4.98
C GLU A 390 -18.40 12.61 6.22
N ALA A 391 -19.40 13.17 6.91
CA ALA A 391 -19.19 13.97 8.12
C ALA A 391 -18.57 13.15 9.27
N GLY A 392 -19.01 11.90 9.46
CA GLY A 392 -18.44 10.98 10.44
C GLY A 392 -16.99 10.60 10.12
N HIS A 393 -16.70 10.31 8.86
CA HIS A 393 -15.33 10.04 8.39
C HIS A 393 -14.43 11.27 8.53
N SER A 394 -14.87 12.45 8.09
CA SER A 394 -14.11 13.71 8.18
C SER A 394 -13.81 14.08 9.64
N GLY A 395 -14.81 14.00 10.52
CA GLY A 395 -14.62 14.30 11.94
C GLY A 395 -13.73 13.31 12.68
N ARG A 396 -13.71 12.03 12.27
CA ARG A 396 -12.71 11.05 12.75
C ARG A 396 -11.32 11.44 12.24
N LEU A 397 -11.19 11.66 10.94
CA LEU A 397 -9.93 11.99 10.28
C LEU A 397 -9.27 13.24 10.90
N GLU A 398 -9.99 14.35 11.07
CA GLU A 398 -9.44 15.58 11.68
C GLU A 398 -8.91 15.33 13.11
N LYS A 399 -9.66 14.61 13.95
CA LYS A 399 -9.23 14.29 15.33
C LYS A 399 -8.02 13.36 15.37
N THR A 400 -7.89 12.48 14.39
CA THR A 400 -6.78 11.53 14.34
C THR A 400 -5.55 12.15 13.66
N GLU A 401 -5.73 13.01 12.67
CA GLU A 401 -4.66 13.61 11.86
C GLU A 401 -3.66 14.39 12.72
N ASP A 402 -4.12 15.19 13.69
CA ASP A 402 -3.23 15.93 14.59
C ASP A 402 -2.39 15.01 15.49
N LEU A 403 -2.99 13.94 16.01
CA LEU A 403 -2.28 12.97 16.84
C LEU A 403 -1.24 12.22 16.00
N TRP A 404 -1.63 11.80 14.80
CA TRP A 404 -0.74 11.08 13.89
C TRP A 404 0.33 11.96 13.25
N LEU A 405 0.05 13.25 13.05
CA LEU A 405 1.04 14.24 12.67
C LEU A 405 2.16 14.31 13.70
N LYS A 406 1.84 14.28 15.00
CA LYS A 406 2.84 14.20 16.08
C LYS A 406 3.58 12.87 16.08
N VAL A 407 2.87 11.75 15.96
CA VAL A 407 3.47 10.41 15.81
C VAL A 407 4.51 10.38 14.69
N ARG A 408 4.15 10.94 13.54
CA ARG A 408 4.98 10.96 12.34
C ARG A 408 6.13 11.97 12.39
N LYS A 409 5.90 13.16 12.93
CA LYS A 409 6.90 14.24 12.94
C LYS A 409 7.84 14.18 14.13
N ASP A 410 7.40 13.63 15.25
CA ASP A 410 8.15 13.70 16.52
C ASP A 410 8.63 12.33 16.98
N HIS A 411 7.79 11.29 16.88
CA HIS A 411 8.12 9.96 17.43
C HIS A 411 8.86 9.05 16.44
N ALA A 412 8.37 8.93 15.20
CA ALA A 412 9.00 8.10 14.17
C ALA A 412 10.48 8.48 13.92
N PRO A 413 10.87 9.76 13.83
CA PRO A 413 12.27 10.11 13.60
C PRO A 413 13.19 9.76 14.77
N ARG A 414 12.68 9.86 16.02
CA ARG A 414 13.43 9.46 17.22
C ARG A 414 13.62 7.94 17.27
N LEU A 415 12.60 7.15 16.91
CA LEU A 415 12.72 5.70 16.79
C LEU A 415 13.68 5.30 15.65
N ALA A 416 13.66 6.03 14.53
CA ALA A 416 14.62 5.84 13.44
C ALA A 416 16.05 6.07 13.90
N ARG A 417 16.29 7.11 14.71
CA ARG A 417 17.60 7.34 15.32
C ARG A 417 18.06 6.16 16.19
N LEU A 418 17.19 5.65 17.06
CA LEU A 418 17.50 4.48 17.89
C LEU A 418 17.78 3.23 17.04
N SER A 419 17.04 3.04 15.94
CA SER A 419 17.28 1.96 14.98
C SER A 419 18.65 2.09 14.30
N LEU A 420 19.01 3.29 13.84
CA LEU A 420 20.33 3.57 13.27
C LEU A 420 21.46 3.35 14.29
N GLU A 421 21.30 3.79 15.53
CA GLU A 421 22.29 3.62 16.60
C GLU A 421 22.51 2.14 16.95
N SER A 422 21.43 1.37 17.15
CA SER A 422 21.54 -0.07 17.42
C SER A 422 22.08 -0.85 16.22
N ARG A 423 21.73 -0.44 15.00
CA ARG A 423 22.29 -1.03 13.78
C ARG A 423 23.78 -0.75 13.63
N SER A 424 24.19 0.51 13.83
CA SER A 424 25.59 0.90 13.81
C SER A 424 26.41 0.12 14.83
N LEU A 425 25.88 -0.07 16.05
CA LEU A 425 26.53 -0.89 17.07
C LEU A 425 26.74 -2.32 16.57
N GLN A 426 25.70 -2.94 16.01
CA GLN A 426 25.79 -4.29 15.43
C GLN A 426 26.84 -4.36 14.32
N ASP A 427 26.83 -3.42 13.37
CA ASP A 427 27.74 -3.37 12.24
C ASP A 427 29.21 -3.18 12.67
N VAL A 428 29.47 -2.34 13.68
CA VAL A 428 30.81 -2.16 14.26
C VAL A 428 31.29 -3.42 14.98
N LEU A 429 30.40 -4.11 15.72
CA LEU A 429 30.74 -5.36 16.41
C LEU A 429 31.06 -6.49 15.42
N LEU A 430 30.35 -6.55 14.29
CA LEU A 430 30.56 -7.57 13.26
C LEU A 430 31.79 -7.29 12.38
N HIS A 431 31.95 -6.04 11.92
CA HIS A 431 32.84 -5.72 10.81
C HIS A 431 33.93 -4.71 11.16
N ARG A 432 33.95 -4.21 12.39
CA ARG A 432 34.78 -3.08 12.85
C ARG A 432 34.48 -1.80 12.06
N LYS A 433 35.11 -0.69 12.46
CA LYS A 433 34.99 0.57 11.73
C LYS A 433 35.60 0.45 10.33
N PRO A 434 34.93 0.94 9.28
CA PRO A 434 35.51 0.97 7.95
C PRO A 434 36.74 1.88 7.88
N LYS A 435 37.70 1.51 7.03
CA LYS A 435 38.87 2.35 6.75
C LYS A 435 38.50 3.39 5.70
N LEU A 436 38.67 4.67 6.02
CA LEU A 436 38.51 5.77 5.05
C LEU A 436 39.72 5.80 4.12
N GLY A 437 39.46 5.69 2.81
CA GLY A 437 40.45 5.88 1.74
C GLY A 437 40.45 7.30 1.20
N GLN A 438 40.86 7.45 -0.06
CA GLN A 438 40.87 8.73 -0.76
C GLN A 438 39.45 9.29 -0.94
N GLU A 439 39.30 10.62 -0.85
CA GLU A 439 38.07 11.34 -1.21
C GLU A 439 37.76 11.12 -2.71
N LEU A 440 36.60 10.53 -3.00
CA LEU A 440 36.07 10.34 -4.35
C LEU A 440 35.24 11.54 -4.80
N GLY A 441 34.61 12.24 -3.86
CA GLY A 441 33.84 13.44 -4.14
C GLY A 441 33.23 14.06 -2.89
N ARG A 442 32.90 15.34 -2.98
CA ARG A 442 32.24 16.11 -1.92
C ARG A 442 30.98 16.75 -2.44
N GLY A 443 29.88 16.50 -1.72
CA GLY A 443 28.57 17.05 -2.00
C GLY A 443 28.08 17.97 -0.88
N GLN A 444 26.85 18.45 -1.02
CA GLN A 444 26.20 19.27 -0.02
C GLN A 444 25.96 18.51 1.31
N TYR A 445 25.74 17.19 1.23
CA TYR A 445 25.35 16.36 2.38
C TYR A 445 26.52 15.61 3.01
N GLY A 446 27.75 15.77 2.50
CA GLY A 446 28.87 15.00 3.01
C GLY A 446 29.99 14.77 2.01
N VAL A 447 30.91 13.89 2.41
CA VAL A 447 32.08 13.50 1.64
C VAL A 447 31.99 12.00 1.36
N VAL A 448 32.33 11.60 0.14
CA VAL A 448 32.38 10.19 -0.27
C VAL A 448 33.84 9.78 -0.37
N TYR A 449 34.20 8.70 0.30
CA TYR A 449 35.54 8.12 0.33
C TYR A 449 35.56 6.75 -0.32
N LEU A 450 36.72 6.39 -0.87
CA LEU A 450 37.02 5.03 -1.26
C LEU A 450 37.03 4.12 -0.02
N CYS A 451 36.40 2.95 -0.12
CA CYS A 451 36.50 1.91 0.88
C CYS A 451 36.71 0.58 0.15
N ASP A 452 37.92 0.01 0.20
CA ASP A 452 38.19 -1.18 -0.63
C ASP A 452 37.32 -2.37 -0.22
N ASN A 453 37.37 -2.77 1.05
CA ASN A 453 36.57 -3.88 1.58
C ASN A 453 35.99 -3.54 2.96
N TRP A 454 34.74 -3.90 3.20
CA TRP A 454 34.13 -3.87 4.52
C TRP A 454 33.09 -4.98 4.67
N GLY A 455 33.20 -5.78 5.73
CA GLY A 455 32.25 -6.87 6.01
C GLY A 455 32.15 -7.95 4.92
N GLY A 456 33.20 -8.14 4.12
CA GLY A 456 33.20 -9.07 2.98
C GLY A 456 32.65 -8.46 1.68
N HIS A 457 32.19 -7.21 1.71
CA HIS A 457 31.78 -6.47 0.53
C HIS A 457 32.97 -5.79 -0.13
N PHE A 458 33.09 -5.96 -1.45
CA PHE A 458 34.06 -5.30 -2.31
C PHE A 458 33.47 -5.16 -3.72
N PRO A 459 33.61 -4.02 -4.41
CA PRO A 459 34.19 -2.77 -3.93
C PRO A 459 33.17 -1.90 -3.19
N CYS A 460 33.61 -1.13 -2.17
CA CYS A 460 32.74 -0.25 -1.39
C CYS A 460 33.06 1.25 -1.56
N ALA A 461 32.07 2.07 -1.24
CA ALA A 461 32.18 3.51 -1.08
C ALA A 461 31.61 3.89 0.28
N LEU A 462 32.19 4.92 0.89
CA LEU A 462 31.79 5.37 2.23
C LEU A 462 31.35 6.83 2.15
N LYS A 463 30.07 7.10 2.38
CA LYS A 463 29.52 8.46 2.46
C LYS A 463 29.49 8.89 3.93
N SER A 464 30.29 9.88 4.30
CA SER A 464 30.25 10.49 5.63
C SER A 464 29.27 11.65 5.64
N VAL A 465 28.27 11.61 6.52
CA VAL A 465 27.29 12.67 6.73
C VAL A 465 27.49 13.22 8.14
N VAL A 466 27.59 14.55 8.27
CA VAL A 466 27.67 15.24 9.58
C VAL A 466 26.39 16.06 9.74
N PRO A 467 25.36 15.52 10.41
CA PRO A 467 24.15 16.27 10.68
C PRO A 467 24.42 17.45 11.64
N PRO A 468 24.03 18.68 11.27
CA PRO A 468 24.35 19.88 12.04
C PRO A 468 23.49 20.08 13.29
N ASP A 469 22.32 19.45 13.35
CA ASP A 469 21.38 19.54 14.48
C ASP A 469 20.57 18.24 14.63
N GLU A 470 19.76 18.17 15.69
CA GLU A 470 18.93 17.00 16.00
C GLU A 470 17.90 16.68 14.91
N LYS A 471 17.35 17.70 14.24
CA LYS A 471 16.37 17.51 13.18
C LYS A 471 17.01 16.81 11.99
N HIS A 472 18.16 17.29 11.52
CA HIS A 472 18.88 16.65 10.42
C HIS A 472 19.37 15.24 10.79
N TRP A 473 19.70 15.02 12.07
CA TRP A 473 20.07 13.70 12.56
C TRP A 473 18.90 12.70 12.43
N ASN A 474 17.72 13.14 12.84
CA ASN A 474 16.48 12.38 12.76
C ASN A 474 16.03 12.15 11.30
N ASP A 475 16.15 13.16 10.44
CA ASP A 475 15.84 13.04 9.00
C ASP A 475 16.77 12.02 8.32
N LEU A 476 18.07 12.06 8.60
CA LEU A 476 19.06 11.09 8.11
C LEU A 476 18.76 9.67 8.61
N ALA A 477 18.32 9.53 9.86
CA ALA A 477 18.00 8.21 10.41
C ALA A 477 16.75 7.61 9.75
N LEU A 478 15.74 8.43 9.43
CA LEU A 478 14.59 7.98 8.65
C LEU A 478 14.98 7.60 7.22
N GLU A 479 15.81 8.41 6.57
CA GLU A 479 16.39 8.09 5.26
C GLU A 479 17.06 6.72 5.29
N PHE A 480 17.97 6.51 6.25
CA PHE A 480 18.67 5.24 6.42
C PHE A 480 17.69 4.06 6.56
N HIS A 481 16.63 4.22 7.35
CA HIS A 481 15.61 3.18 7.52
C HIS A 481 14.94 2.82 6.19
N TYR A 482 14.48 3.81 5.42
CA TYR A 482 13.86 3.58 4.12
C TYR A 482 14.84 2.94 3.13
N MET A 483 16.08 3.41 3.06
CA MET A 483 17.09 2.82 2.19
C MET A 483 17.36 1.37 2.53
N ARG A 484 17.35 1.02 3.82
CA ARG A 484 17.67 -0.31 4.31
C ARG A 484 16.53 -1.30 4.12
N SER A 485 15.28 -0.84 4.22
CA SER A 485 14.09 -1.67 4.07
C SER A 485 13.76 -1.99 2.60
N LEU A 486 14.32 -1.24 1.65
CA LEU A 486 14.17 -1.52 0.23
C LEU A 486 14.71 -2.90 -0.14
N PRO A 487 13.94 -3.71 -0.89
CA PRO A 487 14.47 -4.91 -1.53
C PRO A 487 15.61 -4.54 -2.46
N LYS A 488 16.64 -5.39 -2.51
CA LYS A 488 17.75 -5.23 -3.46
C LYS A 488 17.22 -5.19 -4.89
N HIS A 489 17.71 -4.23 -5.67
CA HIS A 489 17.25 -4.00 -7.03
C HIS A 489 18.43 -3.66 -7.96
N GLU A 490 18.41 -4.14 -9.20
CA GLU A 490 19.54 -3.96 -10.14
C GLU A 490 19.83 -2.50 -10.49
N ARG A 491 18.84 -1.61 -10.33
CA ARG A 491 18.92 -0.18 -10.71
C ARG A 491 18.99 0.77 -9.52
N LEU A 492 19.18 0.27 -8.31
CA LEU A 492 19.42 1.08 -7.12
C LEU A 492 20.75 0.71 -6.49
N VAL A 493 21.43 1.71 -5.92
CA VAL A 493 22.70 1.49 -5.22
C VAL A 493 22.46 0.81 -3.88
N ASP A 494 23.08 -0.35 -3.70
CA ASP A 494 22.99 -1.15 -2.47
C ASP A 494 23.66 -0.44 -1.27
N LEU A 495 22.93 -0.39 -0.15
CA LEU A 495 23.46 -0.01 1.16
C LEU A 495 23.87 -1.27 1.94
N HIS A 496 25.16 -1.43 2.20
CA HIS A 496 25.70 -2.57 2.92
C HIS A 496 25.59 -2.43 4.44
N GLY A 497 25.74 -1.22 4.97
CA GLY A 497 25.64 -0.97 6.41
C GLY A 497 25.88 0.48 6.79
N SER A 498 25.92 0.73 8.09
CA SER A 498 26.16 2.06 8.67
C SER A 498 27.06 1.99 9.90
N VAL A 499 27.88 3.02 10.10
CA VAL A 499 28.67 3.19 11.33
C VAL A 499 28.58 4.64 11.79
N ILE A 500 28.21 4.85 13.05
CA ILE A 500 28.30 6.15 13.71
C ILE A 500 29.72 6.30 14.26
N ASP A 501 30.42 7.32 13.78
CA ASP A 501 31.74 7.69 14.26
C ASP A 501 31.66 8.91 15.19
N TYR A 502 31.68 8.64 16.49
CA TYR A 502 31.69 9.65 17.55
C TYR A 502 33.00 10.45 17.64
N ASN A 503 34.08 9.97 17.00
CA ASN A 503 35.39 10.60 17.02
C ASN A 503 35.74 11.27 15.68
N TYR A 504 34.75 11.52 14.82
CA TYR A 504 34.97 12.10 13.51
C TYR A 504 35.63 13.49 13.63
N GLY A 505 36.54 13.81 12.71
CA GLY A 505 37.30 15.06 12.77
C GLY A 505 38.12 15.24 14.06
N GLY A 506 38.60 14.14 14.66
CA GLY A 506 39.35 14.18 15.93
C GLY A 506 38.48 14.42 17.17
N GLY A 507 37.18 14.08 17.10
CA GLY A 507 36.21 14.30 18.18
C GLY A 507 35.51 15.65 18.14
N SER A 508 35.72 16.43 17.07
CA SER A 508 35.05 17.72 16.87
C SER A 508 33.60 17.57 16.36
N SER A 509 33.23 16.42 15.82
CA SER A 509 31.89 16.16 15.29
C SER A 509 31.54 14.66 15.35
N ILE A 510 30.25 14.36 15.29
CA ILE A 510 29.74 13.00 15.12
C ILE A 510 29.34 12.85 13.66
N ALA A 511 29.80 11.78 13.00
CA ALA A 511 29.43 11.47 11.62
C ALA A 511 28.70 10.13 11.53
N VAL A 512 27.73 10.06 10.62
CA VAL A 512 27.18 8.77 10.16
C VAL A 512 27.91 8.40 8.88
N LEU A 513 28.53 7.23 8.89
CA LEU A 513 29.23 6.66 7.75
C LEU A 513 28.31 5.62 7.12
N LEU A 514 27.86 5.87 5.89
CA LEU A 514 27.05 4.94 5.11
C LEU A 514 27.97 4.15 4.18
N ILE A 515 27.96 2.82 4.31
CA ILE A 515 28.76 1.91 3.51
C ILE A 515 27.90 1.39 2.37
N MET A 516 28.27 1.71 1.14
CA MET A 516 27.48 1.44 -0.06
C MET A 516 28.32 0.69 -1.09
N GLU A 517 27.67 0.04 -2.06
CA GLU A 517 28.39 -0.49 -3.21
C GLU A 517 29.04 0.64 -4.01
N ARG A 518 30.23 0.38 -4.55
CA ARG A 518 30.94 1.36 -5.38
C ARG A 518 30.85 1.02 -6.85
N LEU A 519 30.37 1.99 -7.62
CA LEU A 519 30.30 1.94 -9.07
C LEU A 519 31.51 2.62 -9.71
N HIS A 520 31.63 2.52 -11.04
CA HIS A 520 32.80 2.97 -11.78
C HIS A 520 32.88 4.50 -11.86
N ARG A 521 31.76 5.18 -12.14
CA ARG A 521 31.66 6.65 -12.28
C ARG A 521 30.22 7.13 -12.19
N ASP A 522 30.00 8.43 -12.07
CA ASP A 522 28.67 9.02 -12.26
C ASP A 522 28.35 9.27 -13.74
N LEU A 523 27.06 9.47 -14.07
CA LEU A 523 26.60 9.73 -15.43
C LEU A 523 27.14 11.06 -15.98
N TYR A 524 27.34 12.07 -15.12
CA TYR A 524 27.98 13.33 -15.53
C TYR A 524 29.38 13.09 -16.14
N SER A 525 30.20 12.28 -15.48
CA SER A 525 31.53 11.89 -15.93
C SER A 525 31.45 10.96 -17.14
N GLY A 526 30.46 10.07 -17.19
CA GLY A 526 30.16 9.23 -18.35
C GLY A 526 29.89 10.06 -19.61
N LEU A 527 28.99 11.03 -19.55
CA LEU A 527 28.68 11.91 -20.69
C LEU A 527 29.91 12.70 -21.15
N LYS A 528 30.70 13.25 -20.21
CA LYS A 528 31.99 13.91 -20.55
C LYS A 528 32.98 12.98 -21.25
N ALA A 529 32.96 11.69 -20.93
CA ALA A 529 33.81 10.68 -21.56
C ALA A 529 33.30 10.21 -22.92
N GLY A 530 32.16 10.72 -23.42
CA GLY A 530 31.65 10.45 -24.77
C GLY A 530 30.91 9.12 -24.89
N LEU A 531 29.88 8.88 -24.07
CA LEU A 531 29.01 7.70 -24.20
C LEU A 531 28.27 7.70 -25.55
N THR A 532 28.19 6.53 -26.19
CA THR A 532 27.45 6.33 -27.44
C THR A 532 25.95 6.58 -27.22
N LEU A 533 25.21 6.87 -28.29
CA LEU A 533 23.76 7.07 -28.20
C LEU A 533 23.04 5.83 -27.63
N GLU A 534 23.40 4.64 -28.12
CA GLU A 534 22.84 3.37 -27.63
C GLU A 534 23.03 3.21 -26.12
N THR A 535 24.26 3.40 -25.61
CA THR A 535 24.52 3.31 -24.17
C THR A 535 23.76 4.38 -23.39
N ARG A 536 23.64 5.59 -23.93
CA ARG A 536 22.86 6.68 -23.32
C ARG A 536 21.38 6.33 -23.20
N LEU A 537 20.78 5.77 -24.24
CA LEU A 537 19.37 5.32 -24.21
C LEU A 537 19.17 4.13 -23.27
N GLN A 538 20.12 3.19 -23.21
CA GLN A 538 20.10 2.10 -22.23
C GLN A 538 20.15 2.62 -20.78
N ILE A 539 20.98 3.64 -20.51
CA ILE A 539 21.04 4.30 -19.21
C ILE A 539 19.69 4.96 -18.86
N ALA A 540 19.02 5.59 -19.83
CA ALA A 540 17.69 6.16 -19.59
C ALA A 540 16.66 5.08 -19.22
N LEU A 541 16.68 3.91 -19.88
CA LEU A 541 15.83 2.77 -19.52
C LEU A 541 16.11 2.27 -18.11
N ASP A 542 17.38 2.11 -17.75
CA ASP A 542 17.84 1.70 -16.42
C ASP A 542 17.35 2.67 -15.32
N VAL A 543 17.40 3.99 -15.60
CA VAL A 543 16.89 5.01 -14.68
C VAL A 543 15.37 4.92 -14.55
N VAL A 544 14.62 4.78 -15.65
CA VAL A 544 13.15 4.61 -15.60
C VAL A 544 12.78 3.39 -14.77
N GLU A 545 13.46 2.27 -14.98
CA GLU A 545 13.27 1.04 -14.22
C GLU A 545 13.53 1.26 -12.70
N GLY A 546 14.62 1.96 -12.35
CA GLY A 546 14.93 2.30 -10.96
C GLY A 546 13.88 3.21 -10.30
N ILE A 547 13.41 4.25 -11.00
CA ILE A 547 12.37 5.16 -10.46
C ILE A 547 11.04 4.40 -10.30
N ARG A 548 10.66 3.57 -11.27
CA ARG A 548 9.46 2.72 -11.19
C ARG A 548 9.50 1.81 -9.96
N PHE A 549 10.64 1.18 -9.72
CA PHE A 549 10.81 0.34 -8.54
C PHE A 549 10.62 1.15 -7.26
N LEU A 550 11.28 2.31 -7.11
CA LEU A 550 11.08 3.19 -5.95
C LEU A 550 9.61 3.59 -5.74
N HIS A 551 8.94 4.01 -6.80
CA HIS A 551 7.52 4.39 -6.76
C HIS A 551 6.63 3.20 -6.36
N SER A 552 6.95 1.99 -6.79
CA SER A 552 6.23 0.77 -6.40
C SER A 552 6.36 0.46 -4.90
N GLN A 553 7.44 0.93 -4.26
CA GLN A 553 7.67 0.84 -2.82
C GLN A 553 7.08 2.07 -2.07
N GLY A 554 6.36 2.95 -2.76
CA GLY A 554 5.73 4.14 -2.18
C GLY A 554 6.70 5.29 -1.88
N LEU A 555 7.93 5.23 -2.38
CA LEU A 555 8.97 6.25 -2.17
C LEU A 555 9.15 7.12 -3.43
N VAL A 556 9.37 8.42 -3.21
CA VAL A 556 9.68 9.40 -4.26
C VAL A 556 11.10 9.93 -4.03
N HIS A 557 11.93 9.97 -5.08
CA HIS A 557 13.36 10.30 -4.96
C HIS A 557 13.62 11.80 -4.77
N ARG A 558 12.96 12.66 -5.55
CA ARG A 558 13.00 14.13 -5.49
C ARG A 558 14.35 14.79 -5.82
N ASP A 559 15.34 14.05 -6.30
CA ASP A 559 16.65 14.60 -6.71
C ASP A 559 17.32 13.76 -7.81
N ILE A 560 16.51 13.30 -8.77
CA ILE A 560 16.99 12.62 -9.97
C ILE A 560 17.80 13.62 -10.81
N LYS A 561 19.08 13.31 -11.03
CA LYS A 561 20.04 14.14 -11.78
C LYS A 561 21.28 13.34 -12.19
N LEU A 562 22.09 13.91 -13.10
CA LEU A 562 23.32 13.28 -13.62
C LEU A 562 24.29 12.77 -12.54
N LYS A 563 24.41 13.47 -11.40
CA LYS A 563 25.34 13.08 -10.32
C LYS A 563 24.81 11.97 -9.40
N ASN A 564 23.49 11.74 -9.42
CA ASN A 564 22.83 10.71 -8.62
C ASN A 564 22.51 9.46 -9.43
N VAL A 565 23.03 9.37 -10.67
CA VAL A 565 23.01 8.18 -11.50
C VAL A 565 24.44 7.68 -11.62
N LEU A 566 24.73 6.54 -11.00
CA LEU A 566 26.04 5.89 -11.05
C LEU A 566 26.05 4.80 -12.12
N LEU A 567 27.22 4.59 -12.73
CA LEU A 567 27.43 3.66 -13.84
C LEU A 567 28.43 2.59 -13.42
N ASP A 568 28.09 1.32 -13.67
CA ASP A 568 29.02 0.22 -13.48
C ASP A 568 30.06 0.16 -14.61
N LYS A 569 30.90 -0.89 -14.62
CA LYS A 569 31.94 -1.05 -15.65
C LYS A 569 31.37 -1.31 -17.04
N GLN A 570 30.12 -1.77 -17.12
CA GLN A 570 29.37 -2.04 -18.34
C GLN A 570 28.49 -0.85 -18.75
N ASN A 571 28.58 0.29 -18.04
CA ASN A 571 27.73 1.47 -18.19
C ASN A 571 26.24 1.19 -17.97
N ARG A 572 25.89 0.19 -17.15
CA ARG A 572 24.52 0.06 -16.62
C ARG A 572 24.32 1.00 -15.46
N ALA A 573 23.13 1.58 -15.37
CA ALA A 573 22.84 2.66 -14.46
C ALA A 573 22.21 2.16 -13.16
N LYS A 574 22.64 2.75 -12.05
CA LYS A 574 22.01 2.63 -10.73
C LYS A 574 21.77 4.00 -10.12
N ILE A 575 20.61 4.19 -9.54
CA ILE A 575 20.23 5.42 -8.84
C ILE A 575 20.81 5.39 -7.42
N THR A 576 21.40 6.50 -6.99
CA THR A 576 22.00 6.68 -5.66
C THR A 576 21.49 7.95 -4.99
N ASP A 577 21.98 8.21 -3.77
CA ASP A 577 21.66 9.40 -2.99
C ASP A 577 20.16 9.55 -2.72
N LEU A 578 19.62 8.56 -2.01
CA LEU A 578 18.26 8.55 -1.50
C LEU A 578 18.08 9.53 -0.32
N GLY A 579 18.99 10.49 -0.15
CA GLY A 579 18.98 11.66 0.75
C GLY A 579 17.65 12.39 0.84
N PHE A 580 16.97 12.42 -0.30
CA PHE A 580 15.70 13.08 -0.46
C PHE A 580 14.53 12.11 -0.63
N CYS A 581 14.77 10.80 -0.58
CA CYS A 581 13.70 9.82 -0.64
C CYS A 581 12.75 10.00 0.54
N LYS A 582 11.47 10.05 0.21
CA LYS A 582 10.44 10.11 1.23
C LYS A 582 9.18 9.43 0.74
N PRO A 583 8.42 8.79 1.63
CA PRO A 583 7.08 8.35 1.30
C PRO A 583 6.22 9.49 0.79
N GLU A 584 5.44 9.26 -0.26
CA GLU A 584 4.56 10.28 -0.84
C GLU A 584 3.66 10.93 0.22
N ALA A 585 3.12 10.09 1.11
CA ALA A 585 2.31 10.48 2.27
C ALA A 585 2.95 11.54 3.17
N MET A 586 4.27 11.61 3.22
CA MET A 586 5.05 12.42 4.15
C MET A 586 5.73 13.63 3.49
N MET A 587 5.49 13.90 2.20
CA MET A 587 6.23 14.91 1.43
C MET A 587 5.79 16.37 1.66
N SER A 588 4.61 16.58 2.24
CA SER A 588 3.99 17.92 2.37
C SER A 588 4.93 18.98 2.97
N GLY A 589 5.02 20.13 2.28
CA GLY A 589 5.69 21.34 2.77
C GLY A 589 7.23 21.36 2.67
N SER A 590 7.87 20.35 2.08
CA SER A 590 9.33 20.34 1.89
C SER A 590 9.74 20.60 0.44
N ILE A 591 10.58 21.63 0.23
CA ILE A 591 11.17 21.98 -1.07
C ILE A 591 12.63 21.51 -1.05
N VAL A 592 12.93 20.42 -1.76
CA VAL A 592 14.24 19.77 -1.78
C VAL A 592 14.62 19.30 -3.18
N GLY A 593 15.92 19.11 -3.41
CA GLY A 593 16.50 18.70 -4.69
C GLY A 593 17.30 19.81 -5.39
N THR A 594 17.72 19.53 -6.62
CA THR A 594 18.53 20.44 -7.43
C THR A 594 17.65 21.36 -8.28
N PRO A 595 17.74 22.70 -8.16
CA PRO A 595 16.77 23.64 -8.75
C PRO A 595 16.42 23.44 -10.23
N ILE A 596 17.41 23.12 -11.06
CA ILE A 596 17.20 22.90 -12.50
C ILE A 596 16.38 21.63 -12.84
N HIS A 597 16.28 20.67 -11.92
CA HIS A 597 15.49 19.43 -12.08
C HIS A 597 14.18 19.48 -11.29
N MET A 598 13.91 20.54 -10.52
CA MET A 598 12.71 20.64 -9.68
C MET A 598 11.47 20.93 -10.51
N ALA A 599 10.43 20.13 -10.31
CA ALA A 599 9.11 20.37 -10.86
C ALA A 599 8.44 21.60 -10.24
N PRO A 600 7.58 22.33 -10.97
CA PRO A 600 7.03 23.59 -10.47
C PRO A 600 6.07 23.47 -9.28
N GLU A 601 5.28 22.43 -9.23
CA GLU A 601 4.36 22.19 -8.12
C GLU A 601 5.06 21.95 -6.77
N LEU A 602 6.36 21.61 -6.77
CA LEU A 602 7.13 21.34 -5.55
C LEU A 602 7.11 22.54 -4.57
N PHE A 603 7.04 23.76 -5.11
CA PHE A 603 7.00 25.01 -4.35
C PHE A 603 5.62 25.35 -3.78
N THR A 604 4.56 24.69 -4.27
CA THR A 604 3.22 24.82 -3.67
C THR A 604 3.12 24.04 -2.36
N GLY A 605 4.11 23.20 -2.06
CA GLY A 605 4.12 22.29 -0.91
C GLY A 605 3.19 21.08 -1.08
N LYS A 606 2.47 20.99 -2.20
CA LYS A 606 1.57 19.89 -2.57
C LYS A 606 2.05 19.28 -3.89
N TYR A 607 2.59 18.07 -3.82
CA TYR A 607 3.12 17.35 -4.97
C TYR A 607 3.11 15.84 -4.69
N ASP A 608 3.19 15.03 -5.74
CA ASP A 608 3.17 13.57 -5.70
C ASP A 608 4.43 13.00 -6.38
N ASN A 609 4.40 11.71 -6.73
CA ASN A 609 5.52 11.02 -7.39
C ASN A 609 5.84 11.53 -8.81
N SER A 610 4.96 12.33 -9.44
CA SER A 610 5.17 12.87 -10.79
C SER A 610 6.33 13.87 -10.87
N VAL A 611 6.84 14.36 -9.74
CA VAL A 611 8.03 15.22 -9.67
C VAL A 611 9.28 14.49 -10.16
N ASP A 612 9.37 13.17 -9.95
CA ASP A 612 10.47 12.36 -10.48
C ASP A 612 10.35 12.15 -11.99
N VAL A 613 9.13 12.15 -12.54
CA VAL A 613 8.89 12.10 -13.99
C VAL A 613 9.37 13.37 -14.66
N TYR A 614 9.08 14.53 -14.04
CA TYR A 614 9.61 15.82 -14.48
C TYR A 614 11.14 15.84 -14.45
N ALA A 615 11.73 15.43 -13.32
CA ALA A 615 13.18 15.37 -13.17
C ALA A 615 13.83 14.41 -14.18
N PHE A 616 13.16 13.28 -14.49
CA PHE A 616 13.56 12.38 -15.56
C PHE A 616 13.52 13.06 -16.94
N GLY A 617 12.49 13.85 -17.27
CA GLY A 617 12.42 14.61 -18.53
C GLY A 617 13.62 15.54 -18.71
N ILE A 618 14.00 16.27 -17.66
CA ILE A 618 15.21 17.12 -17.64
C ILE A 618 16.48 16.28 -17.76
N LEU A 619 16.58 15.16 -17.04
CA LEU A 619 17.71 14.24 -17.15
C LEU A 619 17.85 13.67 -18.57
N PHE A 620 16.72 13.31 -19.19
CA PHE A 620 16.67 12.71 -20.52
C PHE A 620 17.15 13.69 -21.59
N TRP A 621 16.90 15.00 -21.43
CA TRP A 621 17.50 16.04 -22.26
C TRP A 621 19.04 15.97 -22.27
N TYR A 622 19.67 15.83 -21.10
CA TYR A 622 21.13 15.66 -21.01
C TYR A 622 21.61 14.35 -21.63
N ILE A 623 20.85 13.27 -21.41
CA ILE A 623 21.14 11.96 -22.01
C ILE A 623 21.10 12.04 -23.53
N CYS A 624 20.09 12.67 -24.13
CA CYS A 624 20.00 12.82 -25.59
C CYS A 624 21.03 13.80 -26.15
N SER A 625 21.36 14.88 -25.43
CA SER A 625 22.36 15.86 -25.90
C SER A 625 23.77 15.29 -25.86
N GLY A 626 24.04 14.32 -24.97
CA GLY A 626 25.36 13.74 -24.80
C GLY A 626 26.35 14.72 -24.19
N SER A 627 25.84 15.81 -23.62
CA SER A 627 26.58 16.94 -23.10
C SER A 627 26.18 17.19 -21.66
N VAL A 628 27.07 17.84 -20.92
CA VAL A 628 26.81 18.32 -19.55
C VAL A 628 26.69 19.84 -19.49
N LYS A 629 26.64 20.51 -20.65
CA LYS A 629 26.41 21.96 -20.74
C LYS A 629 25.00 22.28 -20.26
N LEU A 630 24.89 23.35 -19.47
CA LEU A 630 23.59 23.84 -19.00
C LEU A 630 22.76 24.30 -20.21
N PRO A 631 21.43 24.04 -20.24
CA PRO A 631 20.55 24.60 -21.26
C PRO A 631 20.63 26.13 -21.28
N GLU A 632 20.64 26.73 -22.46
CA GLU A 632 20.70 28.19 -22.62
C GLU A 632 19.54 28.89 -21.90
N ALA A 633 18.36 28.26 -21.91
CA ALA A 633 17.18 28.75 -21.20
C ALA A 633 17.42 28.96 -19.70
N PHE A 634 18.32 28.17 -19.10
CA PHE A 634 18.65 28.21 -17.68
C PHE A 634 19.93 29.00 -17.39
N GLU A 635 20.89 29.05 -18.33
CA GLU A 635 22.13 29.81 -18.18
C GLU A 635 21.90 31.30 -17.99
N ARG A 636 20.84 31.84 -18.59
CA ARG A 636 20.44 33.26 -18.47
C ARG A 636 19.83 33.61 -17.10
N CYS A 637 19.62 32.63 -16.23
CA CYS A 637 19.01 32.85 -14.92
C CYS A 637 20.05 33.24 -13.87
N ALA A 638 20.03 34.52 -13.45
CA ALA A 638 20.97 35.09 -12.48
C ALA A 638 20.91 34.51 -11.05
N SER A 639 19.81 33.86 -10.67
CA SER A 639 19.62 33.28 -9.32
C SER A 639 18.68 32.08 -9.35
N LYS A 640 18.65 31.31 -8.24
CA LYS A 640 17.71 30.20 -8.05
C LYS A 640 16.25 30.68 -8.14
N ASP A 641 15.93 31.83 -7.55
CA ASP A 641 14.58 32.40 -7.60
C ASP A 641 14.19 32.87 -9.00
N HIS A 642 15.17 33.37 -9.77
CA HIS A 642 14.94 33.76 -11.16
C HIS A 642 14.69 32.53 -12.05
N LEU A 643 15.53 31.49 -11.92
CA LEU A 643 15.32 30.20 -12.58
C LEU A 643 13.92 29.66 -12.26
N TRP A 644 13.55 29.70 -10.98
CA TRP A 644 12.27 29.24 -10.50
C TRP A 644 11.09 29.96 -11.14
N ASN A 645 11.09 31.30 -11.10
CA ASN A 645 10.03 32.10 -11.71
C ASN A 645 9.90 31.85 -13.22
N ASN A 646 11.00 31.59 -13.90
CA ASN A 646 10.99 31.26 -15.32
C ASN A 646 10.39 29.86 -15.55
N VAL A 647 10.77 28.86 -14.75
CA VAL A 647 10.19 27.50 -14.83
C VAL A 647 8.67 27.52 -14.57
N ARG A 648 8.19 28.31 -13.60
CA ARG A 648 6.74 28.54 -13.38
C ARG A 648 6.02 29.14 -14.57
N ARG A 649 6.70 30.03 -15.30
CA ARG A 649 6.17 30.67 -16.52
C ARG A 649 6.28 29.76 -17.76
N GLY A 650 6.72 28.52 -17.59
CA GLY A 650 6.82 27.54 -18.66
C GLY A 650 8.20 27.46 -19.31
N ALA A 651 9.24 28.10 -18.77
CA ALA A 651 10.59 27.94 -19.31
C ALA A 651 11.05 26.49 -19.18
N ARG A 652 11.57 25.94 -20.27
CA ARG A 652 12.12 24.58 -20.40
C ARG A 652 13.42 24.62 -21.21
N PRO A 653 14.26 23.58 -21.13
CA PRO A 653 15.42 23.44 -22.00
C PRO A 653 15.04 23.53 -23.48
N GLU A 654 15.91 24.12 -24.29
CA GLU A 654 15.72 24.28 -25.72
C GLU A 654 15.80 22.94 -26.49
N ARG A 655 15.11 22.85 -27.63
CA ARG A 655 15.26 21.72 -28.56
C ARG A 655 16.58 21.85 -29.31
N LEU A 656 17.44 20.83 -29.19
CA LEU A 656 18.70 20.78 -29.94
C LEU A 656 18.53 20.07 -31.30
N PRO A 657 19.28 20.44 -32.35
CA PRO A 657 19.19 19.80 -33.66
C PRO A 657 19.51 18.30 -33.67
N VAL A 658 20.26 17.82 -32.67
CA VAL A 658 20.63 16.40 -32.52
C VAL A 658 19.47 15.54 -32.00
N PHE A 659 18.38 16.15 -31.53
CA PHE A 659 17.27 15.41 -30.95
C PHE A 659 16.38 14.81 -32.02
N ASP A 660 16.22 13.49 -31.91
CA ASP A 660 15.15 12.77 -32.57
C ASP A 660 13.77 13.28 -32.12
N GLU A 661 12.79 13.22 -33.02
CA GLU A 661 11.44 13.75 -32.79
C GLU A 661 10.72 13.03 -31.64
N GLU A 662 10.77 11.71 -31.57
CA GLU A 662 10.11 10.94 -30.51
C GLU A 662 10.82 11.14 -29.16
N CYS A 663 12.15 11.29 -29.17
CA CYS A 663 12.89 11.69 -27.97
C CYS A 663 12.41 13.04 -27.43
N TRP A 664 12.25 14.03 -28.31
CA TRP A 664 11.78 15.37 -27.93
C TRP A 664 10.35 15.35 -27.39
N GLN A 665 9.44 14.66 -28.07
CA GLN A 665 8.05 14.49 -27.62
C GLN A 665 7.96 13.81 -26.24
N LEU A 666 8.81 12.81 -25.99
CA LEU A 666 8.88 12.16 -24.69
C LEU A 666 9.39 13.10 -23.59
N MET A 667 10.40 13.93 -23.87
CA MET A 667 10.85 14.99 -22.94
C MET A 667 9.71 15.95 -22.62
N GLU A 668 8.99 16.41 -23.66
CA GLU A 668 7.84 17.31 -23.52
C GLU A 668 6.73 16.76 -22.66
N ALA A 669 6.36 15.49 -22.87
CA ALA A 669 5.38 14.81 -22.05
C ALA A 669 5.86 14.67 -20.58
N CYS A 670 7.14 14.35 -20.36
CA CYS A 670 7.67 14.15 -19.01
C CYS A 670 7.74 15.43 -18.17
N TRP A 671 8.07 16.59 -18.77
CA TRP A 671 8.24 17.86 -18.05
C TRP A 671 7.05 18.82 -18.16
N ASP A 672 5.86 18.29 -18.45
CA ASP A 672 4.63 19.07 -18.55
C ASP A 672 4.40 19.93 -17.29
N GLY A 673 3.86 21.13 -17.48
CA GLY A 673 3.55 22.06 -16.39
C GLY A 673 2.44 21.55 -15.47
N ASP A 674 1.50 20.77 -15.99
CA ASP A 674 0.47 20.08 -15.23
C ASP A 674 0.96 18.67 -14.85
N PRO A 675 1.15 18.38 -13.54
CA PRO A 675 1.57 17.06 -13.06
C PRO A 675 0.68 15.92 -13.54
N SER A 676 -0.62 16.18 -13.71
CA SER A 676 -1.62 15.16 -14.11
C SER A 676 -1.53 14.75 -15.58
N GLN A 677 -0.90 15.57 -16.42
CA GLN A 677 -0.69 15.29 -17.84
C GLN A 677 0.59 14.49 -18.09
N ARG A 678 1.47 14.38 -17.09
CA ARG A 678 2.73 13.65 -17.24
C ARG A 678 2.45 12.14 -17.37
N PRO A 679 3.16 11.44 -18.27
CA PRO A 679 2.95 10.01 -18.46
C PRO A 679 3.43 9.24 -17.22
N LEU A 680 2.70 8.18 -16.88
CA LEU A 680 3.19 7.20 -15.92
C LEU A 680 4.47 6.56 -16.47
N LEU A 681 5.46 6.29 -15.60
CA LEU A 681 6.70 5.62 -16.01
C LEU A 681 6.45 4.22 -16.61
N GLY A 682 5.29 3.62 -16.25
CA GLY A 682 4.69 2.46 -16.90
C GLY A 682 4.63 2.53 -18.43
N ILE A 683 4.35 3.72 -18.95
CA ILE A 683 4.17 4.06 -20.36
C ILE A 683 5.48 4.60 -20.95
N VAL A 684 6.24 5.39 -20.17
CA VAL A 684 7.55 5.94 -20.59
C VAL A 684 8.52 4.83 -20.99
N GLN A 685 8.59 3.75 -20.21
CA GLN A 685 9.53 2.65 -20.48
C GLN A 685 9.35 1.99 -21.85
N PRO A 686 8.15 1.50 -22.25
CA PRO A 686 7.96 0.91 -23.57
C PRO A 686 8.14 1.92 -24.71
N MET A 687 7.76 3.20 -24.53
CA MET A 687 8.04 4.25 -25.52
C MET A 687 9.54 4.43 -25.75
N LEU A 688 10.30 4.55 -24.67
CA LEU A 688 11.76 4.70 -24.72
C LEU A 688 12.45 3.47 -25.32
N GLN A 689 11.93 2.26 -25.04
CA GLN A 689 12.42 1.04 -25.67
C GLN A 689 12.19 1.05 -27.19
N GLY A 690 11.00 1.49 -27.64
CA GLY A 690 10.69 1.62 -29.07
C GLY A 690 11.61 2.62 -29.78
N ILE A 691 11.87 3.77 -29.13
CA ILE A 691 12.83 4.77 -29.61
C ILE A 691 14.23 4.16 -29.74
N MET A 692 14.72 3.47 -28.71
CA MET A 692 16.03 2.84 -28.72
C MET A 692 16.15 1.80 -29.83
N ASP A 693 15.16 0.93 -29.98
CA ASP A 693 15.11 -0.08 -31.03
C ASP A 693 15.19 0.55 -32.43
N ARG A 694 14.41 1.61 -32.69
CA ARG A 694 14.41 2.32 -33.98
C ARG A 694 15.75 2.99 -34.27
N LEU A 695 16.30 3.71 -33.29
CA LEU A 695 17.54 4.48 -33.46
C LEU A 695 18.78 3.59 -33.51
N CYS A 696 18.78 2.44 -32.84
CA CYS A 696 19.95 1.56 -32.75
C CYS A 696 19.93 0.40 -33.75
N LYS A 697 18.77 -0.19 -34.08
CA LYS A 697 18.68 -1.27 -35.09
C LYS A 697 18.88 -0.77 -36.53
N SER A 698 18.56 0.50 -36.80
CA SER A 698 18.81 1.12 -38.11
C SER A 698 20.31 1.33 -38.43
N HIS A 699 21.20 1.20 -37.44
CA HIS A 699 22.65 1.27 -37.64
C HIS A 699 23.32 -0.08 -37.89
N SER A 700 22.67 -1.21 -37.56
CA SER A 700 23.20 -2.56 -37.82
C SER A 700 22.93 -3.09 -39.24
N GLU A 701 22.02 -2.47 -40.00
CA GLU A 701 21.62 -2.93 -41.35
C GLU A 701 22.21 -2.12 -42.52
N ARG A 702 23.21 -1.26 -42.31
CA ARG A 702 23.96 -0.68 -43.45
C ARG A 702 24.92 -1.75 -43.99
N PRO A 703 24.72 -2.30 -45.20
CA PRO A 703 25.71 -3.17 -45.80
C PRO A 703 26.95 -2.33 -46.10
N ASN A 704 28.12 -2.88 -45.82
CA ASN A 704 29.38 -2.44 -46.43
C ASN A 704 29.13 -2.19 -47.92
N ARG A 705 29.03 -0.92 -48.33
CA ARG A 705 29.28 -0.57 -49.73
C ARG A 705 30.77 -0.75 -49.90
N GLY A 706 31.12 -1.90 -50.46
CA GLY A 706 32.47 -2.24 -50.84
C GLY A 706 33.09 -1.10 -51.63
N LEU A 707 34.32 -0.78 -51.25
CA LEU A 707 35.33 -0.44 -52.23
C LEU A 707 35.49 -1.67 -53.12
N ASP A 708 34.96 -1.62 -54.34
CA ASP A 708 35.69 -2.06 -55.53
C ASP A 708 35.01 -1.60 -56.83
N ASP A 709 35.88 -1.14 -57.72
CA ASP A 709 35.79 -0.97 -59.17
C ASP A 709 34.77 0.01 -59.78
N SER A 710 35.26 1.17 -60.26
CA SER A 710 35.62 1.33 -61.69
C SER A 710 36.15 2.74 -62.05
N THR A 711 37.26 2.74 -62.81
CA THR A 711 37.99 3.81 -63.56
C THR A 711 38.80 4.86 -62.81
#